data_AF-A0A814ML65-F1
#
_entry.id   AF-A0A814ML65-F1
#
_cell.length_a   1.000
_cell.length_b   1.000
_cell.length_c   1.000
_cell.angle_alpha   90.00
_cell.angle_beta   90.00
_cell.angle_gamma   90.00
#
_symmetry.space_group_name_H-M   'P 1'
#
loop_
_entity.id
_entity.type
_entity.pdbx_description
1 polymer ?
#
loop_
_entity_poly.entity_id
_entity_poly.type
_entity_poly.pdbx_seq_one_letter_code
_entity_poly.pdbx_strand_id
1 'polypeptide(L)'
;MIYARFKDKKDIEKLRVTPLSDNIRSDQYFYEILVFTGRRSNAGTKSKIQFILSGTNDETNVRTFSDAYRKIFQRGGIDAFIMGVPKSLGLLNYIRIWHDNSGKGSSTSWYLKYIIVRDLRTMENFHFISQQWFAVEKDDGLIERIIPVASEIEKRKFSHVLSKKAYHSISDNHLWFSIFSRPASNKFTRVQRCTCCFVLLFTSMLLNIMYYDLSTEAKSSKKTHGSILSIGPLHITPEQIGIGIMVELLSLIPSLLIVQFFRRIRTRQQISAIYKTLYTIKPFLQISALFFAYCIRTSHEDEEANEYIDDNGIDLNNNEDYLHSIEYDSLYNFQSRKPVNRLNENELANARQYCLKEIQMWSIIREFFIYLTFLTLICIIAYSNRDYNSFLQVHHLRKYFLNSRQINYDYTKISTINEYWKWLENSFVSNLRAQQWYNDDTLRNLNGYINDKSNRIIGWSIMRQLRVKTNLCSDQRIISKSFKYTTSDKLDTYIYIGQHETYSGGGYIYEFRGRLLDLKSNLSKLHQLEWIDDKTRAIFIQLTLYNPNVQLFTSATFLVEFLSTSSISPTVRFEPLNFYVFTSVLQLVCTILYIIFIIYFIIIEIRLLFQLKLNYFCQFRSLIELGIIVCSLGNVVVYLWRFQECKRISRLFKETNGYVYINLEFAVYVNDLLTFFLSFCCFFGTIKFIHLFRFNRRLSLFTETLRYARRELISFSIMFSIVFMSFLSLFYLLFVSRISSCSSLLSSAQMLCEMTLMKFDTSELIGADVVIGPLCFSIFILLVVFVCLSMFISIINDSFRYARENQIQDQDILSFMLNNLLHWIGIKMSSRSQIAEEQDSRMRSQYFDPIENFPDRIDQLLEVITRVC
;
A
#
# COMPACT_ATOMS: atom_id res chain seq x y z
N MET A 1 -9.92 -3.74 12.96
CA MET A 1 -11.29 -3.59 13.49
C MET A 1 -12.28 -4.65 13.00
N ILE A 2 -12.44 -4.87 11.68
CA ILE A 2 -13.41 -5.85 11.13
C ILE A 2 -13.27 -7.25 11.77
N TYR A 3 -12.05 -7.80 11.78
CA TYR A 3 -11.75 -9.09 12.43
C TYR A 3 -12.17 -9.13 13.92
N ALA A 4 -11.85 -8.07 14.67
CA ALA A 4 -12.13 -7.98 16.10
C ALA A 4 -13.64 -8.05 16.38
N ARG A 5 -14.43 -7.31 15.59
CA ARG A 5 -15.90 -7.29 15.69
C ARG A 5 -16.53 -8.64 15.38
N PHE A 6 -16.05 -9.29 14.32
CA PHE A 6 -16.51 -10.64 13.97
C PHE A 6 -16.24 -11.64 15.09
N LYS A 7 -15.06 -11.57 15.71
CA LYS A 7 -14.71 -12.43 16.85
C LYS A 7 -15.51 -12.10 18.11
N ASP A 8 -15.77 -10.82 18.39
CA ASP A 8 -16.62 -10.43 19.51
C ASP A 8 -18.06 -10.98 19.37
N LYS A 9 -18.62 -10.99 18.15
CA LYS A 9 -19.93 -11.61 17.87
C LYS A 9 -19.92 -13.12 18.14
N LYS A 10 -18.85 -13.82 17.72
CA LYS A 10 -18.67 -15.25 18.01
C LYS A 10 -18.46 -15.53 19.49
N ASP A 11 -17.85 -14.62 20.23
CA ASP A 11 -17.66 -14.77 21.68
C ASP A 11 -19.01 -14.67 22.42
N ILE A 12 -19.96 -13.84 21.95
CA ILE A 12 -21.33 -13.78 22.48
C ILE A 12 -22.09 -15.11 22.29
N GLU A 13 -21.89 -15.79 21.15
CA GLU A 13 -22.50 -17.10 20.89
C GLU A 13 -21.97 -18.20 21.82
N LYS A 14 -20.70 -18.09 22.26
CA LYS A 14 -20.06 -19.08 23.16
C LYS A 14 -20.54 -19.01 24.60
N LEU A 15 -20.97 -17.84 25.08
CA LEU A 15 -21.40 -17.61 26.46
C LEU A 15 -22.85 -18.02 26.74
N ARG A 16 -23.56 -18.61 25.76
CA ARG A 16 -24.93 -19.06 25.96
C ARG A 16 -24.97 -20.31 26.82
N VAL A 17 -25.90 -20.32 27.77
CA VAL A 17 -26.20 -21.48 28.62
C VAL A 17 -27.21 -22.37 27.89
N THR A 18 -26.94 -23.69 27.87
CA THR A 18 -27.77 -24.66 27.15
C THR A 18 -28.53 -25.56 28.12
N PRO A 19 -29.87 -25.59 28.11
CA PRO A 19 -30.58 -26.63 28.86
C PRO A 19 -30.28 -28.00 28.23
N LEU A 20 -30.00 -29.00 29.06
CA LEU A 20 -29.82 -30.36 28.56
C LEU A 20 -31.10 -30.85 27.87
N SER A 21 -30.93 -31.64 26.81
CA SER A 21 -32.03 -32.13 25.95
C SER A 21 -33.02 -33.04 26.67
N ASP A 22 -32.61 -33.60 27.79
CA ASP A 22 -33.32 -34.59 28.61
C ASP A 22 -33.85 -34.00 29.94
N ASN A 23 -33.86 -32.67 30.07
CA ASN A 23 -34.55 -31.97 31.15
C ASN A 23 -36.07 -32.10 30.99
N ILE A 24 -36.77 -32.44 32.07
CA ILE A 24 -38.23 -32.59 32.08
C ILE A 24 -38.84 -31.33 32.68
N ARG A 25 -40.01 -30.89 32.17
CA ARG A 25 -40.70 -29.70 32.70
C ARG A 25 -41.13 -29.82 34.17
N SER A 26 -41.21 -31.04 34.70
CA SER A 26 -41.54 -31.31 36.10
C SER A 26 -40.33 -31.26 37.04
N ASP A 27 -39.11 -31.11 36.52
CA ASP A 27 -37.90 -31.01 37.33
C ASP A 27 -37.93 -29.72 38.17
N GLN A 28 -37.81 -29.87 39.49
CA GLN A 28 -37.94 -28.75 40.44
C GLN A 28 -36.60 -28.20 40.90
N TYR A 29 -35.49 -28.87 40.59
CA TYR A 29 -34.16 -28.52 41.06
C TYR A 29 -33.18 -28.44 39.88
N PHE A 30 -32.27 -27.48 39.89
CA PHE A 30 -31.38 -27.21 38.75
C PHE A 30 -29.92 -27.07 39.17
N TYR A 31 -29.04 -27.70 38.41
CA TYR A 31 -27.59 -27.55 38.51
C TYR A 31 -27.04 -26.91 37.23
N GLU A 32 -26.13 -25.95 37.37
CA GLU A 32 -25.35 -25.40 36.26
C GLU A 32 -24.02 -26.17 36.15
N ILE A 33 -23.74 -26.73 34.97
CA ILE A 33 -22.54 -27.51 34.70
C ILE A 33 -21.68 -26.75 33.70
N LEU A 34 -20.49 -26.33 34.13
CA LEU A 34 -19.49 -25.66 33.31
C LEU A 34 -18.36 -26.64 32.96
N VAL A 35 -18.25 -26.99 31.68
CA VAL A 35 -17.22 -27.90 31.18
C VAL A 35 -16.09 -27.09 30.54
N PHE A 36 -14.86 -27.25 31.06
CA PHE A 36 -13.68 -26.57 30.54
C PHE A 36 -12.82 -27.52 29.71
N THR A 37 -12.81 -27.32 28.39
CA THR A 37 -11.94 -28.07 27.48
C THR A 37 -10.57 -27.41 27.40
N GLY A 38 -9.49 -28.20 27.45
CA GLY A 38 -8.13 -27.65 27.45
C GLY A 38 -7.70 -27.01 26.13
N ARG A 39 -6.58 -26.28 26.19
CA ARG A 39 -6.00 -25.54 25.06
C ARG A 39 -4.87 -26.25 24.34
N ARG A 40 -4.55 -27.49 24.72
CA ARG A 40 -3.55 -28.32 24.02
C ARG A 40 -3.94 -28.51 22.55
N SER A 41 -2.96 -28.80 21.70
CA SER A 41 -3.23 -29.03 20.27
C SER A 41 -4.22 -30.19 20.12
N ASN A 42 -5.27 -30.01 19.32
CA ASN A 42 -6.33 -31.00 19.11
C ASN A 42 -7.04 -31.46 20.41
N ALA A 43 -7.23 -30.56 21.38
CA ALA A 43 -7.89 -30.85 22.64
C ALA A 43 -9.44 -30.91 22.57
N GLY A 44 -10.04 -30.42 21.49
CA GLY A 44 -11.49 -30.42 21.32
C GLY A 44 -12.00 -31.68 20.62
N THR A 45 -13.22 -32.09 20.93
CA THR A 45 -13.82 -33.32 20.41
C THR A 45 -15.14 -33.08 19.70
N LYS A 46 -15.51 -34.01 18.81
CA LYS A 46 -16.85 -34.11 18.21
C LYS A 46 -17.60 -35.36 18.68
N SER A 47 -16.96 -36.19 19.49
CA SER A 47 -17.56 -37.38 20.11
C SER A 47 -18.68 -36.96 21.06
N LYS A 48 -19.72 -37.78 21.21
CA LYS A 48 -20.80 -37.52 22.17
C LYS A 48 -20.26 -37.79 23.56
N ILE A 49 -20.40 -36.81 24.44
CA ILE A 49 -19.97 -36.89 25.83
C ILE A 49 -21.17 -37.16 26.71
N GLN A 50 -21.06 -38.19 27.53
CA GLN A 50 -22.07 -38.62 28.47
C GLN A 50 -21.50 -38.60 29.88
N PHE A 51 -22.37 -38.38 30.86
CA PHE A 51 -21.96 -38.35 32.25
C PHE A 51 -23.06 -38.82 33.18
N ILE A 52 -22.64 -39.21 34.37
CA ILE A 52 -23.49 -39.46 35.54
C ILE A 52 -22.93 -38.61 36.68
N LEU A 53 -23.82 -37.89 37.37
CA LEU A 53 -23.49 -37.10 38.54
C LEU A 53 -24.07 -37.78 39.79
N SER A 54 -23.21 -38.09 40.75
CA SER A 54 -23.59 -38.74 42.01
C SER A 54 -23.50 -37.76 43.18
N GLY A 55 -24.52 -37.74 44.02
CA GLY A 55 -24.52 -37.04 45.31
C GLY A 55 -24.90 -37.96 46.47
N THR A 56 -24.98 -37.40 47.68
CA THR A 56 -25.34 -38.16 48.89
C THR A 56 -26.74 -38.74 48.87
N ASN A 57 -27.68 -38.07 48.19
CA ASN A 57 -29.10 -38.42 48.25
C ASN A 57 -29.56 -39.27 47.08
N ASP A 58 -28.97 -39.05 45.90
CA ASP A 58 -29.37 -39.71 44.66
C ASP A 58 -28.24 -39.61 43.60
N GLU A 59 -28.37 -40.38 42.53
CA GLU A 59 -27.49 -40.35 41.36
C GLU A 59 -28.32 -40.13 40.09
N THR A 60 -27.80 -39.33 39.16
CA THR A 60 -28.52 -39.08 37.91
C THR A 60 -28.46 -40.29 36.98
N ASN A 61 -29.48 -40.49 36.14
CA ASN A 61 -29.35 -41.34 34.96
C ASN A 61 -28.26 -40.82 34.00
N VAL A 62 -27.92 -41.61 32.97
CA VAL A 62 -26.96 -41.19 31.93
C VAL A 62 -27.47 -39.93 31.23
N ARG A 63 -26.80 -38.81 31.50
CA ARG A 63 -27.04 -37.51 30.87
C ARG A 63 -26.11 -37.35 29.66
N THR A 64 -26.59 -36.74 28.59
CA THR A 64 -25.78 -36.47 27.39
C THR A 64 -25.63 -34.97 27.18
N PHE A 65 -24.39 -34.49 27.10
CA PHE A 65 -24.17 -33.10 26.71
C PHE A 65 -24.48 -32.93 25.22
N SER A 66 -25.48 -32.12 24.92
CA SER A 66 -25.88 -31.81 23.56
C SER A 66 -26.26 -30.35 23.42
N ASP A 67 -26.03 -29.78 22.24
CA ASP A 67 -26.56 -28.47 21.86
C ASP A 67 -26.92 -28.52 20.37
N ALA A 68 -28.15 -28.15 20.04
CA ALA A 68 -28.66 -28.19 18.67
C ALA A 68 -28.09 -27.08 17.77
N TYR A 69 -27.55 -26.00 18.35
CA TYR A 69 -27.19 -24.79 17.63
C TYR A 69 -25.70 -24.44 17.75
N ARG A 70 -25.06 -24.70 18.90
CA ARG A 70 -23.64 -24.36 19.13
C ARG A 70 -22.73 -25.58 19.03
N LYS A 71 -21.52 -25.35 18.55
CA LYS A 71 -20.46 -26.36 18.58
C LYS A 71 -19.82 -26.39 19.96
N ILE A 72 -20.16 -27.40 20.76
CA ILE A 72 -19.64 -27.66 22.10
C ILE A 72 -18.27 -28.36 22.07
N PHE A 73 -17.54 -28.33 23.18
CA PHE A 73 -16.26 -29.01 23.43
C PHE A 73 -15.12 -28.63 22.48
N GLN A 74 -15.10 -27.36 22.06
CA GLN A 74 -14.01 -26.81 21.28
C GLN A 74 -12.74 -26.65 22.10
N ARG A 75 -11.58 -26.70 21.45
CA ARG A 75 -10.28 -26.41 22.06
C ARG A 75 -10.31 -25.08 22.82
N GLY A 76 -10.03 -25.11 24.12
CA GLY A 76 -10.05 -23.93 24.99
C GLY A 76 -11.43 -23.33 25.23
N GLY A 77 -12.50 -24.06 24.88
CA GLY A 77 -13.88 -23.68 25.07
C GLY A 77 -14.34 -23.88 26.51
N ILE A 78 -15.35 -23.09 26.88
CA ILE A 78 -16.08 -23.20 28.13
C ILE A 78 -17.53 -23.38 27.72
N ASP A 79 -18.13 -24.50 28.11
CA ASP A 79 -19.49 -24.85 27.75
C ASP A 79 -20.36 -24.93 29.00
N ALA A 80 -21.41 -24.11 29.05
CA ALA A 80 -22.34 -24.05 30.18
C ALA A 80 -23.63 -24.80 29.87
N PHE A 81 -24.06 -25.67 30.77
CA PHE A 81 -25.27 -26.47 30.65
C PHE A 81 -26.15 -26.33 31.89
N ILE A 82 -27.47 -26.35 31.73
CA ILE A 82 -28.41 -26.45 32.86
C ILE A 82 -28.97 -27.86 32.87
N MET A 83 -28.80 -28.55 33.99
CA MET A 83 -29.36 -29.86 34.26
C MET A 83 -30.51 -29.74 35.25
N GLY A 84 -31.71 -30.16 34.84
CA GLY A 84 -32.87 -30.33 35.70
C GLY A 84 -32.84 -31.70 36.37
N VAL A 85 -33.24 -31.75 37.64
CA VAL A 85 -33.47 -32.99 38.39
C VAL A 85 -34.73 -32.84 39.27
N PRO A 86 -35.46 -33.94 39.55
CA PRO A 86 -36.70 -33.87 40.31
C PRO A 86 -36.51 -33.44 41.76
N LYS A 87 -35.39 -33.83 42.40
CA LYS A 87 -35.02 -33.52 43.79
C LYS A 87 -33.52 -33.24 43.88
N SER A 88 -33.09 -32.55 44.94
CA SER A 88 -31.67 -32.24 45.18
C SER A 88 -30.83 -33.52 45.35
N LEU A 89 -29.65 -33.54 44.71
CA LEU A 89 -28.69 -34.65 44.83
C LEU A 89 -27.92 -34.62 46.16
N GLY A 90 -28.06 -33.56 46.95
CA GLY A 90 -27.29 -33.36 48.18
C GLY A 90 -25.85 -32.92 47.91
N LEU A 91 -24.91 -33.32 48.78
CA LEU A 91 -23.48 -33.06 48.58
C LEU A 91 -22.96 -33.93 47.44
N LEU A 92 -22.34 -33.31 46.43
CA LEU A 92 -21.82 -34.05 45.28
C LEU A 92 -20.57 -34.86 45.65
N ASN A 93 -20.49 -36.10 45.19
CA ASN A 93 -19.40 -37.02 45.50
C ASN A 93 -18.42 -37.13 44.33
N TYR A 94 -18.91 -37.54 43.16
CA TYR A 94 -18.11 -37.72 41.95
C TYR A 94 -18.94 -37.49 40.69
N ILE A 95 -18.26 -37.22 39.59
CA ILE A 95 -18.82 -37.24 38.24
C ILE A 95 -18.14 -38.34 37.44
N ARG A 96 -18.92 -39.26 36.89
CA ARG A 96 -18.47 -40.27 35.94
C ARG A 96 -18.70 -39.72 34.54
N ILE A 97 -17.66 -39.58 33.72
CA ILE A 97 -17.73 -38.95 32.40
C ILE A 97 -16.98 -39.79 31.36
N TRP A 98 -17.58 -39.94 30.17
CA TRP A 98 -16.98 -40.67 29.06
C TRP A 98 -17.43 -40.12 27.71
N HIS A 99 -16.79 -40.58 26.63
CA HIS A 99 -17.21 -40.28 25.28
C HIS A 99 -17.34 -41.52 24.39
N ASP A 100 -18.18 -41.45 23.36
CA ASP A 100 -18.44 -42.56 22.42
C ASP A 100 -17.36 -42.78 21.34
N ASN A 101 -16.32 -41.94 21.30
CA ASN A 101 -15.22 -41.98 20.33
C ASN A 101 -15.69 -41.86 18.86
N SER A 102 -16.88 -41.30 18.60
CA SER A 102 -17.48 -41.20 17.26
C SER A 102 -16.89 -40.08 16.38
N GLY A 103 -16.00 -39.25 16.93
CA GLY A 103 -15.28 -38.22 16.18
C GLY A 103 -14.46 -38.78 15.01
N LYS A 104 -14.10 -37.94 14.04
CA LYS A 104 -13.19 -38.31 12.93
C LYS A 104 -11.81 -37.67 13.11
N GLY A 105 -10.76 -38.45 12.84
CA GLY A 105 -9.37 -37.99 12.89
C GLY A 105 -9.03 -37.40 14.25
N SER A 106 -8.35 -36.25 14.29
CA SER A 106 -7.94 -35.62 15.55
C SER A 106 -9.07 -35.05 16.43
N SER A 107 -10.34 -35.24 16.06
CA SER A 107 -11.53 -34.84 16.84
C SER A 107 -12.18 -36.00 17.61
N THR A 108 -11.56 -37.18 17.63
CA THR A 108 -11.87 -38.32 18.52
C THR A 108 -11.48 -38.00 19.96
N SER A 109 -10.19 -37.67 20.14
CA SER A 109 -9.53 -37.28 21.37
C SER A 109 -10.14 -36.03 22.02
N TRP A 110 -10.33 -36.05 23.33
CA TRP A 110 -10.74 -34.89 24.13
C TRP A 110 -9.76 -34.65 25.27
N TYR A 111 -9.43 -33.39 25.58
CA TYR A 111 -8.68 -33.07 26.79
C TYR A 111 -9.55 -32.24 27.73
N LEU A 112 -10.01 -32.88 28.81
CA LEU A 112 -10.82 -32.27 29.83
C LEU A 112 -9.92 -31.58 30.87
N LYS A 113 -10.10 -30.28 31.07
CA LYS A 113 -9.34 -29.54 32.07
C LYS A 113 -9.97 -29.72 33.46
N TYR A 114 -11.21 -29.29 33.62
CA TYR A 114 -12.01 -29.47 34.83
C TYR A 114 -13.49 -29.20 34.53
N ILE A 115 -14.37 -29.62 35.44
CA ILE A 115 -15.81 -29.34 35.42
C ILE A 115 -16.15 -28.60 36.71
N ILE A 116 -17.03 -27.61 36.62
CA ILE A 116 -17.63 -26.97 37.80
C ILE A 116 -19.11 -27.27 37.74
N VAL A 117 -19.65 -27.86 38.81
CA VAL A 117 -21.09 -28.03 38.99
C VAL A 117 -21.53 -27.07 40.07
N ARG A 118 -22.42 -26.15 39.72
CA ARG A 118 -23.00 -25.18 40.63
C ARG A 118 -24.43 -25.58 40.95
N ASP A 119 -24.74 -25.60 42.23
CA ASP A 119 -26.11 -25.68 42.69
C ASP A 119 -26.78 -24.31 42.53
N LEU A 120 -27.83 -24.20 41.71
CA LEU A 120 -28.47 -22.90 41.44
C LEU A 120 -29.35 -22.40 42.59
N ARG A 121 -29.58 -23.22 43.63
CA ARG A 121 -30.36 -22.84 44.81
C ARG A 121 -29.46 -22.41 45.96
N THR A 122 -28.47 -23.22 46.29
CA THR A 122 -27.51 -22.91 47.37
C THR A 122 -26.38 -22.01 46.90
N MET A 123 -26.19 -21.89 45.58
CA MET A 123 -25.09 -21.16 44.93
C MET A 123 -23.69 -21.72 45.24
N GLU A 124 -23.61 -22.95 45.78
CA GLU A 124 -22.35 -23.66 46.04
C GLU A 124 -21.74 -24.25 44.77
N ASN A 125 -20.41 -24.18 44.67
CA ASN A 125 -19.63 -24.66 43.53
C ASN A 125 -18.83 -25.92 43.89
N PHE A 126 -19.10 -27.01 43.19
CA PHE A 126 -18.36 -28.27 43.27
C PHE A 126 -17.39 -28.37 42.09
N HIS A 127 -16.10 -28.53 42.37
CA HIS A 127 -15.05 -28.58 41.34
C HIS A 127 -14.60 -30.02 41.11
N PHE A 128 -14.50 -30.43 39.84
CA PHE A 128 -14.01 -31.73 39.42
C PHE A 128 -12.79 -31.54 38.52
N ILE A 129 -11.58 -31.77 39.04
CA ILE A 129 -10.33 -31.51 38.32
C ILE A 129 -9.85 -32.79 37.63
N SER A 130 -9.62 -32.75 36.31
CA SER A 130 -9.12 -33.91 35.53
C SER A 130 -7.73 -33.65 34.94
N GLN A 131 -7.59 -32.63 34.07
CA GLN A 131 -6.34 -32.30 33.36
C GLN A 131 -5.71 -33.44 32.54
N GLN A 132 -6.52 -34.35 32.00
CA GLN A 132 -6.08 -35.55 31.30
C GLN A 132 -6.76 -35.70 29.93
N TRP A 133 -6.17 -36.54 29.07
CA TRP A 133 -6.82 -36.93 27.82
C TRP A 133 -7.85 -38.04 28.05
N PHE A 134 -8.96 -37.92 27.34
CA PHE A 134 -9.93 -38.96 27.08
C PHE A 134 -9.72 -39.32 25.60
N ALA A 135 -8.93 -40.35 25.35
CA ALA A 135 -8.50 -40.73 24.01
C ALA A 135 -7.88 -42.13 24.03
N VAL A 136 -8.22 -42.96 23.05
CA VAL A 136 -7.58 -44.29 22.87
C VAL A 136 -6.10 -44.15 22.49
N GLU A 137 -5.76 -43.08 21.77
CA GLU A 137 -4.47 -42.89 21.13
C GLU A 137 -3.49 -41.99 21.91
N LYS A 138 -3.89 -41.46 23.08
CA LYS A 138 -3.08 -40.51 23.87
C LYS A 138 -3.18 -40.79 25.36
N ASP A 139 -2.13 -40.41 26.10
CA ASP A 139 -2.07 -40.49 27.57
C ASP A 139 -2.16 -41.96 28.04
N ASP A 140 -3.18 -42.34 28.80
CA ASP A 140 -3.39 -43.70 29.32
C ASP A 140 -4.39 -44.54 28.50
N GLY A 141 -4.86 -44.04 27.35
CA GLY A 141 -5.75 -44.79 26.46
C GLY A 141 -7.21 -44.89 26.91
N LEU A 142 -7.56 -44.28 28.04
CA LEU A 142 -8.90 -44.37 28.62
C LEU A 142 -9.84 -43.31 28.04
N ILE A 143 -11.10 -43.67 27.80
CA ILE A 143 -12.16 -42.79 27.29
C ILE A 143 -13.27 -42.52 28.32
N GLU A 144 -13.12 -43.07 29.52
CA GLU A 144 -14.06 -43.00 30.63
C GLU A 144 -13.28 -42.80 31.95
N ARG A 145 -13.77 -41.91 32.82
CA ARG A 145 -13.20 -41.68 34.16
C ARG A 145 -14.26 -41.33 35.18
N ILE A 146 -13.98 -41.67 36.43
CA ILE A 146 -14.68 -41.18 37.61
C ILE A 146 -13.81 -40.10 38.26
N ILE A 147 -14.33 -38.87 38.36
CA ILE A 147 -13.62 -37.72 38.91
C ILE A 147 -14.33 -37.32 40.22
N PRO A 148 -13.68 -37.45 41.39
CA PRO A 148 -14.26 -37.01 42.66
C PRO A 148 -14.29 -35.48 42.78
N VAL A 149 -15.09 -34.95 43.71
CA VAL A 149 -15.05 -33.53 44.07
C VAL A 149 -13.67 -33.18 44.63
N ALA A 150 -13.07 -32.13 44.10
CA ALA A 150 -11.73 -31.68 44.44
C ALA A 150 -11.67 -31.01 45.83
N SER A 151 -10.67 -31.41 46.61
CA SER A 151 -10.37 -30.80 47.91
C SER A 151 -9.74 -29.41 47.77
N GLU A 152 -9.79 -28.59 48.83
CA GLU A 152 -9.17 -27.24 48.83
C GLU A 152 -7.66 -27.26 48.52
N ILE A 153 -6.96 -28.34 48.90
CA ILE A 153 -5.53 -28.52 48.63
C ILE A 153 -5.30 -28.75 47.13
N GLU A 154 -6.14 -29.56 46.48
CA GLU A 154 -6.05 -29.84 45.04
C GLU A 154 -6.41 -28.62 44.19
N LYS A 155 -7.39 -27.80 44.65
CA LYS A 155 -7.72 -26.51 44.01
C LYS A 155 -6.51 -25.56 43.98
N ARG A 156 -5.64 -25.61 45.00
CA ARG A 156 -4.45 -24.75 45.18
C ARG A 156 -3.16 -25.26 44.55
N LYS A 157 -3.15 -26.46 43.94
CA LYS A 157 -1.93 -27.05 43.36
C LYS A 157 -1.27 -26.09 42.35
N PHE A 158 0.01 -25.80 42.56
CA PHE A 158 0.74 -24.73 41.86
C PHE A 158 0.66 -24.79 40.32
N SER A 159 0.74 -25.98 39.73
CA SER A 159 0.65 -26.17 38.27
C SER A 159 -0.68 -25.71 37.69
N HIS A 160 -1.78 -25.93 38.41
CA HIS A 160 -3.11 -25.51 38.03
C HIS A 160 -3.27 -23.99 38.15
N VAL A 161 -2.82 -23.42 39.28
CA VAL A 161 -2.91 -21.99 39.58
C VAL A 161 -2.03 -21.17 38.63
N LEU A 162 -0.78 -21.59 38.39
CA LEU A 162 0.16 -20.90 37.50
C LEU A 162 -0.34 -20.88 36.05
N SER A 163 -0.77 -22.02 35.51
CA SER A 163 -1.28 -22.10 34.13
C SER A 163 -2.56 -21.28 33.94
N LYS A 164 -3.47 -21.30 34.94
CA LYS A 164 -4.70 -20.49 34.94
C LYS A 164 -4.36 -19.00 34.99
N LYS A 165 -3.50 -18.57 35.92
CA LYS A 165 -3.14 -17.16 36.15
C LYS A 165 -2.29 -16.57 35.01
N ALA A 166 -1.30 -17.31 34.51
CA ALA A 166 -0.44 -16.85 33.40
C ALA A 166 -1.25 -16.61 32.12
N TYR A 167 -2.12 -17.55 31.74
CA TYR A 167 -3.00 -17.36 30.58
C TYR A 167 -3.95 -16.17 30.80
N HIS A 168 -4.61 -16.10 31.96
CA HIS A 168 -5.59 -15.04 32.18
C HIS A 168 -4.92 -13.68 32.18
N SER A 169 -3.73 -13.55 32.78
CA SER A 169 -2.93 -12.32 32.74
C SER A 169 -2.57 -11.92 31.30
N ILE A 170 -2.09 -12.85 30.48
CA ILE A 170 -1.67 -12.52 29.10
C ILE A 170 -2.86 -12.25 28.17
N SER A 171 -3.94 -13.02 28.26
CA SER A 171 -5.13 -12.89 27.39
C SER A 171 -6.12 -11.80 27.78
N ASP A 172 -6.00 -11.29 29.01
CA ASP A 172 -6.83 -10.22 29.53
C ASP A 172 -6.05 -8.90 29.67
N ASN A 173 -4.90 -8.94 30.36
CA ASN A 173 -4.18 -7.74 30.73
C ASN A 173 -3.34 -7.15 29.59
N HIS A 174 -2.78 -7.99 28.72
CA HIS A 174 -1.91 -7.52 27.64
C HIS A 174 -2.70 -7.06 26.42
N LEU A 175 -2.92 -5.74 26.27
CA LEU A 175 -3.81 -5.12 25.29
C LEU A 175 -3.71 -5.68 23.85
N TRP A 176 -2.48 -5.83 23.31
CA TRP A 176 -2.26 -6.34 21.95
C TRP A 176 -2.62 -7.82 21.78
N PHE A 177 -2.07 -8.70 22.62
CA PHE A 177 -2.32 -10.14 22.56
C PHE A 177 -3.80 -10.48 22.82
N SER A 178 -4.40 -9.73 23.74
CA SER A 178 -5.82 -9.69 24.07
C SER A 178 -6.75 -9.51 22.86
N ILE A 179 -6.31 -8.91 21.75
CA ILE A 179 -7.12 -8.80 20.52
C ILE A 179 -7.36 -10.17 19.89
N PHE A 180 -6.40 -11.09 19.99
CA PHE A 180 -6.46 -12.42 19.39
C PHE A 180 -6.94 -13.49 20.36
N SER A 181 -6.66 -13.34 21.66
CA SER A 181 -6.86 -14.39 22.66
C SER A 181 -7.84 -14.05 23.79
N ARG A 182 -8.55 -12.90 23.75
CA ARG A 182 -9.56 -12.50 24.74
C ARG A 182 -10.45 -13.68 25.17
N PRO A 183 -10.65 -13.92 26.49
CA PRO A 183 -11.66 -14.86 26.97
C PRO A 183 -13.07 -14.29 26.71
N ALA A 184 -14.00 -15.15 26.27
CA ALA A 184 -15.32 -14.70 25.84
C ALA A 184 -16.09 -13.95 26.95
N SER A 185 -15.88 -14.33 28.22
CA SER A 185 -16.50 -13.74 29.42
C SER A 185 -16.14 -12.28 29.69
N ASN A 186 -15.05 -11.77 29.12
CA ASN A 186 -14.55 -10.45 29.47
C ASN A 186 -15.30 -9.33 28.77
N LYS A 187 -15.84 -8.35 29.50
CA LYS A 187 -16.63 -7.25 28.96
C LYS A 187 -15.85 -6.25 28.08
N PHE A 188 -14.53 -6.14 28.25
CA PHE A 188 -13.67 -5.33 27.38
C PHE A 188 -13.46 -6.01 26.02
N THR A 189 -14.20 -5.54 25.02
CA THR A 189 -14.31 -6.17 23.68
C THR A 189 -13.01 -6.06 22.87
N ARG A 190 -12.80 -6.96 21.90
CA ARG A 190 -11.64 -6.89 20.99
C ARG A 190 -11.67 -5.62 20.15
N VAL A 191 -12.85 -5.12 19.78
CA VAL A 191 -12.98 -3.84 19.06
C VAL A 191 -12.45 -2.69 19.92
N GLN A 192 -12.89 -2.58 21.19
CA GLN A 192 -12.39 -1.54 22.09
C GLN A 192 -10.88 -1.68 22.37
N ARG A 193 -10.36 -2.91 22.49
CA ARG A 193 -8.92 -3.18 22.61
C ARG A 193 -8.16 -2.71 21.37
N CYS A 194 -8.68 -3.02 20.18
CA CYS A 194 -8.11 -2.60 18.90
C CYS A 194 -8.13 -1.08 18.73
N THR A 195 -9.18 -0.38 19.18
CA THR A 195 -9.22 1.09 19.14
C THR A 195 -8.20 1.70 20.10
N CYS A 196 -8.03 1.14 21.31
CA CYS A 196 -6.98 1.59 22.23
C CYS A 196 -5.58 1.42 21.63
N CYS A 197 -5.31 0.29 20.97
CA CYS A 197 -4.05 0.07 20.26
C CYS A 197 -3.83 1.07 19.12
N PHE A 198 -4.88 1.40 18.35
CA PHE A 198 -4.77 2.42 17.30
C PHE A 198 -4.52 3.80 17.88
N VAL A 199 -5.21 4.18 18.96
CA VAL A 199 -4.96 5.46 19.62
C VAL A 199 -3.52 5.54 20.10
N LEU A 200 -3.00 4.50 20.78
CA LEU A 200 -1.59 4.43 21.21
C LEU A 200 -0.61 4.54 20.02
N LEU A 201 -0.89 3.86 18.91
CA LEU A 201 -0.06 3.92 17.71
C LEU A 201 -0.08 5.31 17.08
N PHE A 202 -1.25 5.93 16.93
CA PHE A 202 -1.34 7.25 16.31
C PHE A 202 -0.82 8.36 17.21
N THR A 203 -1.00 8.27 18.54
CA THR A 203 -0.42 9.24 19.47
C THR A 203 1.09 9.12 19.51
N SER A 204 1.66 7.91 19.54
CA SER A 204 3.11 7.72 19.44
C SER A 204 3.66 8.21 18.11
N MET A 205 2.98 7.99 16.97
CA MET A 205 3.39 8.56 15.68
C MET A 205 3.36 10.11 15.69
N LEU A 206 2.31 10.72 16.25
CA LEU A 206 2.16 12.17 16.31
C LEU A 206 3.21 12.80 17.23
N LEU A 207 3.46 12.20 18.40
CA LEU A 207 4.52 12.63 19.31
C LEU A 207 5.91 12.47 18.69
N ASN A 208 6.16 11.37 17.96
CA ASN A 208 7.41 11.20 17.20
C ASN A 208 7.59 12.28 16.13
N ILE A 209 6.53 12.71 15.44
CA ILE A 209 6.56 13.83 14.49
C ILE A 209 6.87 15.13 15.22
N MET A 210 6.19 15.41 16.34
CA MET A 210 6.37 16.64 17.11
C MET A 210 7.81 16.83 17.62
N TYR A 211 8.47 15.74 18.02
CA TYR A 211 9.86 15.77 18.49
C TYR A 211 10.92 15.55 17.40
N TYR A 212 10.52 15.37 16.14
CA TYR A 212 11.45 15.09 15.04
C TYR A 212 12.40 16.27 14.77
N ASP A 213 11.90 17.51 14.74
CA ASP A 213 12.71 18.70 14.46
C ASP A 213 13.65 19.10 15.61
N LEU A 214 13.27 18.80 16.85
CA LEU A 214 14.15 18.98 18.01
C LEU A 214 15.41 18.09 17.92
N SER A 215 15.30 16.93 17.26
CA SER A 215 16.44 16.03 17.04
C SER A 215 17.41 16.53 15.94
N THR A 216 16.92 17.29 14.95
CA THR A 216 17.74 17.85 13.85
C THR A 216 18.43 19.14 14.27
N GLU A 217 17.79 19.97 15.11
CA GLU A 217 18.42 21.13 15.74
C GLU A 217 19.54 20.72 16.73
N ALA A 218 19.33 19.67 17.53
CA ALA A 218 20.37 19.11 18.41
C ALA A 218 21.60 18.62 17.62
N LYS A 219 21.40 17.99 16.46
CA LYS A 219 22.49 17.59 15.52
C LYS A 219 23.26 18.79 14.96
N SER A 220 22.60 19.93 14.77
CA SER A 220 23.21 21.15 14.24
C SER A 220 23.99 21.93 15.31
N SER A 221 23.61 21.80 16.58
CA SER A 221 24.16 22.55 17.71
C SER A 221 25.39 21.89 18.37
N LYS A 222 25.59 20.57 18.26
CA LYS A 222 26.74 19.87 18.88
C LYS A 222 27.46 18.91 17.92
N LYS A 223 28.53 19.38 17.28
CA LYS A 223 29.48 18.57 16.48
C LYS A 223 30.41 17.67 17.31
N THR A 224 30.18 17.46 18.61
CA THR A 224 31.20 16.94 19.55
C THR A 224 30.82 15.72 20.40
N HIS A 225 29.65 15.09 20.24
CA HIS A 225 29.37 13.82 20.91
C HIS A 225 29.15 12.68 19.91
N GLY A 226 30.01 11.66 20.00
CA GLY A 226 30.03 10.51 19.09
C GLY A 226 28.75 9.68 19.18
N SER A 227 28.29 9.15 18.05
CA SER A 227 27.20 8.17 17.97
C SER A 227 27.55 6.92 18.77
N ILE A 228 26.67 6.49 19.69
CA ILE A 228 26.88 5.31 20.57
C ILE A 228 26.87 4.01 19.76
N LEU A 229 26.11 3.96 18.66
CA LEU A 229 26.02 2.78 17.80
C LEU A 229 25.92 3.21 16.33
N SER A 230 26.94 2.86 15.54
CA SER A 230 26.98 3.05 14.08
C SER A 230 27.00 1.70 13.36
N ILE A 231 25.81 1.11 13.11
CA ILE A 231 25.68 -0.12 12.30
C ILE A 231 25.35 0.29 10.86
N GLY A 232 26.37 0.52 10.04
CA GLY A 232 26.17 0.98 8.66
C GLY A 232 25.49 2.36 8.61
N PRO A 233 24.42 2.57 7.80
CA PRO A 233 23.70 3.85 7.75
C PRO A 233 22.89 4.18 9.02
N LEU A 234 22.87 3.28 10.02
CA LEU A 234 22.18 3.50 11.30
C LEU A 234 23.09 4.29 12.25
N HIS A 235 22.81 5.58 12.44
CA HIS A 235 23.41 6.38 13.50
C HIS A 235 22.35 6.67 14.56
N ILE A 236 22.43 5.98 15.70
CA ILE A 236 21.55 6.24 16.85
C ILE A 236 22.32 7.14 17.82
N THR A 237 21.80 8.34 18.06
CA THR A 237 22.37 9.26 19.07
C THR A 237 21.66 9.08 20.42
N PRO A 238 22.36 9.28 21.55
CA PRO A 238 21.71 9.22 22.87
C PRO A 238 20.53 10.18 23.02
N GLU A 239 20.55 11.33 22.34
CA GLU A 239 19.40 12.25 22.34
C GLU A 239 18.17 11.63 21.66
N GLN A 240 18.35 10.88 20.56
CA GLN A 240 17.27 10.18 19.89
C GLN A 240 16.66 9.06 20.75
N ILE A 241 17.50 8.37 21.53
CA ILE A 241 17.04 7.36 22.50
C ILE A 241 16.23 8.06 23.61
N GLY A 242 16.73 9.20 24.12
CA GLY A 242 16.03 10.01 25.12
C GLY A 242 14.67 10.51 24.63
N ILE A 243 14.59 11.00 23.39
CA ILE A 243 13.32 11.39 22.75
C ILE A 243 12.39 10.18 22.62
N GLY A 244 12.90 9.02 22.20
CA GLY A 244 12.11 7.79 22.09
C GLY A 244 11.50 7.35 23.42
N ILE A 245 12.27 7.41 24.51
CA ILE A 245 11.80 7.11 25.87
C ILE A 245 10.73 8.13 26.30
N MET A 246 10.95 9.43 26.06
CA MET A 246 9.98 10.48 26.39
C MET A 246 8.67 10.34 25.61
N VAL A 247 8.73 10.04 24.31
CA VAL A 247 7.56 9.80 23.47
C VAL A 247 6.78 8.59 23.96
N GLU A 248 7.46 7.50 24.35
CA GLU A 248 6.79 6.32 24.91
C GLU A 248 6.07 6.68 26.22
N LEU A 249 6.72 7.39 27.14
CA LEU A 249 6.14 7.84 28.41
C LEU A 249 4.92 8.76 28.20
N LEU A 250 5.01 9.71 27.26
CA LEU A 250 3.91 10.64 26.94
C LEU A 250 2.73 9.93 26.25
N SER A 251 3.00 8.95 25.41
CA SER A 251 1.95 8.18 24.72
C SER A 251 1.24 7.20 25.67
N LEU A 252 1.95 6.73 26.70
CA LEU A 252 1.46 5.76 27.68
C LEU A 252 0.32 6.33 28.52
N ILE A 253 0.42 7.57 29.00
CA ILE A 253 -0.56 8.17 29.94
C ILE A 253 -1.98 8.21 29.34
N PRO A 254 -2.24 8.80 28.15
CA PRO A 254 -3.57 8.78 27.54
C PRO A 254 -4.06 7.36 27.24
N SER A 255 -3.15 6.48 26.80
CA SER A 255 -3.51 5.10 26.46
C SER A 255 -3.98 4.30 27.69
N LEU A 256 -3.33 4.48 28.84
CA LEU A 256 -3.72 3.87 30.10
C LEU A 256 -5.07 4.40 30.59
N LEU A 257 -5.31 5.72 30.48
CA LEU A 257 -6.59 6.32 30.86
C LEU A 257 -7.75 5.75 30.03
N ILE A 258 -7.58 5.63 28.72
CA ILE A 258 -8.60 5.06 27.83
C ILE A 258 -8.84 3.58 28.13
N VAL A 259 -7.79 2.80 28.38
CA VAL A 259 -7.92 1.39 28.77
C VAL A 259 -8.64 1.25 30.11
N GLN A 260 -8.30 2.07 31.10
CA GLN A 260 -8.98 2.08 32.41
C GLN A 260 -10.44 2.48 32.28
N PHE A 261 -10.76 3.46 31.43
CA PHE A 261 -12.12 3.86 31.12
C PHE A 261 -12.94 2.67 30.57
N PHE A 262 -12.45 1.99 29.53
CA PHE A 262 -13.15 0.82 28.97
C PHE A 262 -13.23 -0.38 29.92
N ARG A 263 -12.25 -0.57 30.81
CA ARG A 263 -12.30 -1.60 31.85
C ARG A 263 -13.33 -1.29 32.94
N ARG A 264 -13.62 -0.01 33.21
CA ARG A 264 -14.52 0.43 34.28
C ARG A 264 -15.97 0.65 33.82
N ILE A 265 -16.24 0.72 32.51
CA ILE A 265 -17.61 0.78 31.99
C ILE A 265 -18.35 -0.53 32.31
N ARG A 266 -19.24 -0.49 33.32
CA ARG A 266 -20.23 -1.54 33.60
C ARG A 266 -21.59 -1.17 32.98
N THR A 267 -22.39 -2.19 32.64
CA THR A 267 -23.75 -2.02 32.12
C THR A 267 -24.63 -1.28 33.14
N ARG A 268 -25.34 -0.28 32.61
CA ARG A 268 -26.34 0.70 33.08
C ARG A 268 -27.23 0.45 34.34
N GLN A 269 -26.80 -0.22 35.41
CA GLN A 269 -27.63 -0.34 36.64
C GLN A 269 -27.16 0.48 37.86
N GLN A 270 -26.02 1.18 37.81
CA GLN A 270 -25.67 2.12 38.89
C GLN A 270 -25.06 3.41 38.34
N ILE A 271 -25.93 4.31 37.87
CA ILE A 271 -25.56 5.65 37.39
C ILE A 271 -25.02 6.53 38.55
N SER A 272 -25.26 6.19 39.82
CA SER A 272 -24.75 6.98 40.96
C SER A 272 -23.23 6.87 41.18
N ALA A 273 -22.56 5.83 40.65
CA ALA A 273 -21.11 5.66 40.81
C ALA A 273 -20.28 6.55 39.86
N ILE A 274 -20.87 7.08 38.79
CA ILE A 274 -20.20 7.94 37.80
C ILE A 274 -19.92 9.34 38.40
N TYR A 275 -20.85 9.86 39.21
CA TYR A 275 -20.62 11.12 39.94
C TYR A 275 -19.54 11.01 41.02
N LYS A 276 -19.36 9.81 41.61
CA LYS A 276 -18.31 9.53 42.61
C LYS A 276 -16.92 9.30 41.99
N THR A 277 -16.87 8.79 40.76
CA THR A 277 -15.61 8.61 39.99
C THR A 277 -15.13 9.90 39.32
N LEU A 278 -16.03 10.79 38.89
CA LEU A 278 -15.65 12.13 38.41
C LEU A 278 -15.05 13.01 39.53
N TYR A 279 -15.46 12.81 40.78
CA TYR A 279 -14.92 13.55 41.93
C TYR A 279 -13.53 13.04 42.37
N THR A 280 -13.22 11.75 42.13
CA THR A 280 -11.91 11.15 42.44
C THR A 280 -10.84 11.33 41.36
N ILE A 281 -11.22 11.68 40.13
CA ILE A 281 -10.28 11.93 39.01
C ILE A 281 -9.86 13.42 38.91
N LYS A 282 -10.63 14.33 39.52
CA LYS A 282 -10.31 15.77 39.61
C LYS A 282 -8.89 16.10 40.13
N PRO A 283 -8.38 15.43 41.19
CA PRO A 283 -7.00 15.67 41.64
C PRO A 283 -5.95 15.14 40.64
N PHE A 284 -6.22 14.06 39.90
CA PHE A 284 -5.28 13.56 38.88
C PHE A 284 -5.12 14.50 37.67
N LEU A 285 -6.21 15.17 37.25
CA LEU A 285 -6.15 16.21 36.22
C LEU A 285 -5.33 17.41 36.69
N GLN A 286 -5.48 17.82 37.96
CA GLN A 286 -4.70 18.89 38.60
C GLN A 286 -3.23 18.50 38.80
N ILE A 287 -2.92 17.24 39.14
CA ILE A 287 -1.55 16.73 39.26
C ILE A 287 -0.86 16.69 37.89
N SER A 288 -1.58 16.42 36.79
CA SER A 288 -0.99 16.51 35.43
C SER A 288 -0.66 17.95 35.02
N ALA A 289 -1.48 18.93 35.43
CA ALA A 289 -1.22 20.35 35.22
C ALA A 289 -0.09 20.86 36.13
N LEU A 290 -0.01 20.35 37.37
CA LEU A 290 1.09 20.60 38.29
C LEU A 290 2.40 19.92 37.85
N PHE A 291 2.36 18.76 37.18
CA PHE A 291 3.52 18.09 36.60
C PHE A 291 4.11 18.89 35.42
N PHE A 292 3.24 19.48 34.58
CA PHE A 292 3.67 20.42 33.54
C PHE A 292 4.24 21.72 34.13
N ALA A 293 3.71 22.19 35.27
CA ALA A 293 4.27 23.33 36.00
C ALA A 293 5.59 22.98 36.75
N TYR A 294 5.75 21.72 37.17
CA TYR A 294 6.92 21.20 37.90
C TYR A 294 8.15 20.98 37.01
N CYS A 295 7.98 20.76 35.71
CA CYS A 295 9.10 20.64 34.77
C CYS A 295 9.93 21.93 34.58
N ILE A 296 9.61 23.04 35.28
CA ILE A 296 10.26 24.35 35.11
C ILE A 296 11.19 24.77 36.25
N ARG A 297 11.28 24.11 37.42
CA ARG A 297 12.28 24.58 38.43
C ARG A 297 12.75 23.54 39.45
N THR A 298 14.01 23.71 39.81
CA THR A 298 14.98 22.82 40.46
C THR A 298 14.88 22.69 42.00
N SER A 299 15.38 21.51 42.45
CA SER A 299 16.17 21.14 43.66
C SER A 299 15.52 20.93 45.05
N HIS A 300 15.81 19.71 45.60
CA HIS A 300 15.97 19.22 47.01
C HIS A 300 14.78 19.36 47.99
N GLU A 301 14.52 18.52 49.00
CA GLU A 301 15.04 17.26 49.58
C GLU A 301 13.92 16.67 50.48
N ASP A 302 13.93 15.34 50.66
CA ASP A 302 13.33 14.38 51.62
C ASP A 302 12.26 14.77 52.67
N GLU A 303 11.25 13.90 52.85
CA GLU A 303 10.95 13.21 54.13
C GLU A 303 9.87 12.10 53.99
N GLU A 304 10.01 11.09 54.85
CA GLU A 304 9.34 9.79 54.87
C GLU A 304 7.89 9.81 55.41
N ALA A 305 7.07 8.84 54.99
CA ALA A 305 6.04 8.24 55.86
C ALA A 305 5.67 6.82 55.37
N ASN A 306 5.91 5.85 56.24
CA ASN A 306 5.47 4.47 56.12
C ASN A 306 3.95 4.35 56.28
N GLU A 307 3.32 3.46 55.50
CA GLU A 307 2.07 2.83 55.94
C GLU A 307 2.08 1.34 55.53
N TYR A 308 1.98 0.51 56.56
CA TYR A 308 1.92 -0.95 56.53
C TYR A 308 0.71 -1.42 55.71
N ILE A 309 0.91 -2.41 54.82
CA ILE A 309 -0.20 -3.23 54.33
C ILE A 309 -0.05 -4.62 54.94
N ASP A 310 -1.02 -4.89 55.80
CA ASP A 310 -1.31 -6.15 56.45
C ASP A 310 -1.45 -7.27 55.42
N ASP A 311 -0.72 -8.34 55.67
CA ASP A 311 -0.71 -9.58 54.92
C ASP A 311 -1.98 -10.34 55.30
N ASN A 312 -3.02 -10.36 54.47
CA ASN A 312 -4.16 -11.26 54.67
C ASN A 312 -4.96 -11.55 53.38
N GLY A 313 -5.06 -12.84 53.05
CA GLY A 313 -6.18 -13.41 52.32
C GLY A 313 -6.17 -13.20 50.79
N ILE A 314 -5.59 -14.15 50.05
CA ILE A 314 -5.85 -14.29 48.61
C ILE A 314 -7.31 -14.73 48.45
N ASP A 315 -8.21 -13.76 48.29
CA ASP A 315 -9.63 -13.97 48.04
C ASP A 315 -9.84 -14.44 46.59
N LEU A 316 -9.83 -15.77 46.42
CA LEU A 316 -9.99 -16.45 45.12
C LEU A 316 -11.42 -16.35 44.56
N ASN A 317 -12.41 -15.92 45.37
CA ASN A 317 -13.81 -15.82 44.94
C ASN A 317 -14.08 -14.61 44.02
N ASN A 318 -13.39 -13.49 44.21
CA ASN A 318 -13.66 -12.25 43.47
C ASN A 318 -13.37 -12.32 41.96
N ASN A 319 -12.56 -13.27 41.49
CA ASN A 319 -12.24 -13.43 40.07
C ASN A 319 -13.26 -14.31 39.32
N GLU A 320 -14.09 -15.08 40.03
CA GLU A 320 -15.11 -15.95 39.43
C GLU A 320 -16.50 -15.30 39.39
N ASP A 321 -16.73 -14.27 40.23
CA ASP A 321 -17.92 -13.40 40.20
C ASP A 321 -18.22 -12.74 38.84
N TYR A 322 -17.22 -12.58 37.98
CA TYR A 322 -17.39 -12.02 36.64
C TYR A 322 -18.13 -12.95 35.66
N LEU A 323 -18.14 -14.27 35.90
CA LEU A 323 -18.95 -15.23 35.13
C LEU A 323 -20.44 -15.16 35.53
N HIS A 324 -20.75 -14.59 36.69
CA HIS A 324 -22.06 -14.66 37.33
C HIS A 324 -22.98 -13.48 37.01
N SER A 325 -22.53 -12.51 36.20
CA SER A 325 -23.34 -11.35 35.80
C SER A 325 -24.14 -11.56 34.51
N ILE A 326 -24.40 -12.81 34.09
CA ILE A 326 -25.34 -13.08 32.99
C ILE A 326 -26.74 -12.95 33.59
N GLU A 327 -27.45 -11.91 33.18
CA GLU A 327 -28.81 -11.54 33.61
C GLU A 327 -29.74 -12.74 33.86
N TYR A 328 -30.30 -12.76 35.06
CA TYR A 328 -31.43 -13.60 35.51
C TYR A 328 -32.70 -13.45 34.64
N ASP A 329 -32.74 -12.52 33.68
CA ASP A 329 -33.87 -12.29 32.77
C ASP A 329 -34.08 -13.41 31.72
N SER A 330 -33.09 -14.29 31.51
CA SER A 330 -33.24 -15.38 30.53
C SER A 330 -34.05 -16.57 31.03
N LEU A 331 -34.35 -16.64 32.33
CA LEU A 331 -35.11 -17.75 32.94
C LEU A 331 -36.64 -17.63 32.76
N TYR A 332 -37.17 -16.47 32.40
CA TYR A 332 -38.61 -16.26 32.27
C TYR A 332 -39.17 -16.32 30.84
N ASN A 333 -38.34 -16.47 29.81
CA ASN A 333 -38.79 -16.60 28.41
C ASN A 333 -38.56 -18.03 27.87
N PHE A 334 -39.18 -19.02 28.53
CA PHE A 334 -39.26 -20.38 28.00
C PHE A 334 -40.40 -20.50 26.98
N GLN A 335 -40.30 -19.78 25.86
CA GLN A 335 -41.11 -20.07 24.67
C GLN A 335 -40.43 -21.19 23.88
N SER A 336 -41.19 -22.27 23.65
CA SER A 336 -40.79 -23.42 22.86
C SER A 336 -40.17 -23.01 21.53
N ARG A 337 -38.87 -23.25 21.36
CA ARG A 337 -38.25 -23.18 20.03
C ARG A 337 -38.77 -24.35 19.21
N LYS A 338 -39.28 -24.04 18.02
CA LYS A 338 -39.76 -25.02 17.04
C LYS A 338 -38.67 -26.08 16.78
N PRO A 339 -39.03 -27.36 16.58
CA PRO A 339 -38.07 -28.38 16.17
C PRO A 339 -37.38 -27.96 14.88
N VAL A 340 -36.06 -28.18 14.80
CA VAL A 340 -35.29 -27.92 13.58
C VAL A 340 -35.71 -28.95 12.55
N ASN A 341 -36.62 -28.56 11.64
CA ASN A 341 -36.87 -29.34 10.44
C ASN A 341 -35.58 -29.41 9.62
N ARG A 342 -35.35 -30.55 8.97
CA ARG A 342 -34.28 -30.70 7.96
C ARG A 342 -34.46 -29.58 6.94
N LEU A 343 -33.42 -28.74 6.78
CA LEU A 343 -33.43 -27.63 5.82
C LEU A 343 -33.90 -28.15 4.46
N ASN A 344 -34.86 -27.46 3.87
CA ASN A 344 -35.40 -27.82 2.57
C ASN A 344 -34.27 -27.74 1.50
N GLU A 345 -34.34 -28.48 0.40
CA GLU A 345 -33.26 -28.48 -0.61
C GLU A 345 -32.93 -27.07 -1.12
N ASN A 346 -33.96 -26.22 -1.24
CA ASN A 346 -33.83 -24.81 -1.61
C ASN A 346 -33.12 -23.98 -0.52
N GLU A 347 -33.40 -24.24 0.76
CA GLU A 347 -32.72 -23.55 1.87
C GLU A 347 -31.25 -23.96 1.96
N LEU A 348 -30.94 -25.23 1.69
CA LEU A 348 -29.58 -25.75 1.64
C LEU A 348 -28.81 -25.17 0.43
N ALA A 349 -29.46 -25.06 -0.73
CA ALA A 349 -28.89 -24.41 -1.91
C ALA A 349 -28.56 -22.94 -1.64
N ASN A 350 -29.47 -22.21 -1.01
CA ASN A 350 -29.27 -20.81 -0.60
C ASN A 350 -28.12 -20.69 0.42
N ALA A 351 -28.04 -21.58 1.41
CA ALA A 351 -26.95 -21.60 2.38
C ALA A 351 -25.59 -21.91 1.73
N ARG A 352 -25.55 -22.83 0.74
CA ARG A 352 -24.34 -23.12 -0.05
C ARG A 352 -23.90 -21.90 -0.87
N GLN A 353 -24.83 -21.23 -1.55
CA GLN A 353 -24.55 -19.99 -2.28
C GLN A 353 -24.01 -18.89 -1.36
N TYR A 354 -24.61 -18.70 -0.18
CA TYR A 354 -24.13 -17.75 0.83
C TYR A 354 -22.68 -18.06 1.25
N CYS A 355 -22.37 -19.33 1.54
CA CYS A 355 -21.02 -19.74 1.95
C CYS A 355 -19.99 -19.53 0.82
N LEU A 356 -20.35 -19.82 -0.43
CA LEU A 356 -19.49 -19.56 -1.59
C LEU A 356 -19.20 -18.06 -1.76
N LYS A 357 -20.22 -17.20 -1.62
CA LYS A 357 -20.03 -15.74 -1.63
C LYS A 357 -19.10 -15.27 -0.51
N GLU A 358 -19.18 -15.88 0.68
CA GLU A 358 -18.28 -15.57 1.80
C GLU A 358 -16.82 -15.96 1.52
N ILE A 359 -16.59 -17.16 0.97
CA ILE A 359 -15.23 -17.63 0.60
C ILE A 359 -14.63 -16.72 -0.47
N GLN A 360 -15.41 -16.39 -1.50
CA GLN A 360 -14.97 -15.49 -2.57
C GLN A 360 -14.62 -14.10 -2.01
N MET A 361 -15.48 -13.53 -1.17
CA MET A 361 -15.23 -12.24 -0.51
C MET A 361 -13.88 -12.24 0.25
N TRP A 362 -13.61 -13.23 1.09
CA TRP A 362 -12.35 -13.27 1.85
C TRP A 362 -11.12 -13.42 0.96
N SER A 363 -11.23 -14.19 -0.13
CA SER A 363 -10.15 -14.29 -1.12
C SER A 363 -9.84 -12.93 -1.76
N ILE A 364 -10.89 -12.20 -2.15
CA ILE A 364 -10.79 -10.87 -2.77
C ILE A 364 -10.18 -9.84 -1.81
N ILE A 365 -10.69 -9.79 -0.56
CA ILE A 365 -10.19 -8.87 0.46
C ILE A 365 -8.71 -9.11 0.73
N ARG A 366 -8.29 -10.38 0.82
CA ARG A 366 -6.88 -10.74 1.02
C ARG A 366 -6.02 -10.28 -0.16
N GLU A 367 -6.45 -10.53 -1.40
CA GLU A 367 -5.74 -10.09 -2.60
C GLU A 367 -5.60 -8.56 -2.64
N PHE A 368 -6.66 -7.83 -2.30
CA PHE A 368 -6.67 -6.37 -2.24
C PHE A 368 -5.63 -5.82 -1.25
N PHE A 369 -5.59 -6.33 -0.01
CA PHE A 369 -4.64 -5.84 0.99
C PHE A 369 -3.18 -6.14 0.63
N ILE A 370 -2.89 -7.35 0.14
CA ILE A 370 -1.55 -7.73 -0.32
C ILE A 370 -1.10 -6.79 -1.45
N TYR A 371 -1.99 -6.51 -2.38
CA TYR A 371 -1.68 -5.63 -3.50
C TYR A 371 -1.52 -4.17 -3.08
N LEU A 372 -2.37 -3.67 -2.18
CA LEU A 372 -2.27 -2.31 -1.64
C LEU A 372 -0.92 -2.09 -0.95
N THR A 373 -0.45 -3.08 -0.17
CA THR A 373 0.88 -2.99 0.47
C THR A 373 2.02 -2.99 -0.54
N PHE A 374 1.88 -3.69 -1.66
CA PHE A 374 2.87 -3.66 -2.74
C PHE A 374 2.89 -2.31 -3.46
N LEU A 375 1.72 -1.75 -3.75
CA LEU A 375 1.58 -0.46 -4.41
C LEU A 375 2.17 0.67 -3.55
N THR A 376 1.94 0.66 -2.23
CA THR A 376 2.53 1.66 -1.33
C THR A 376 4.06 1.55 -1.30
N LEU A 377 4.62 0.32 -1.31
CA LEU A 377 6.07 0.12 -1.40
C LEU A 377 6.65 0.69 -2.70
N ILE A 378 6.01 0.44 -3.85
CA ILE A 378 6.44 1.02 -5.13
C ILE A 378 6.42 2.55 -5.07
N CYS A 379 5.33 3.14 -4.56
CA CYS A 379 5.21 4.59 -4.46
C CYS A 379 6.30 5.20 -3.57
N ILE A 380 6.62 4.57 -2.44
CA ILE A 380 7.70 5.02 -1.56
C ILE A 380 9.05 4.95 -2.28
N ILE A 381 9.35 3.86 -2.98
CA ILE A 381 10.61 3.70 -3.74
C ILE A 381 10.70 4.73 -4.88
N ALA A 382 9.60 4.96 -5.60
CA ALA A 382 9.54 5.93 -6.69
C ALA A 382 9.73 7.37 -6.22
N TYR A 383 9.09 7.73 -5.10
CA TYR A 383 9.25 9.06 -4.53
C TYR A 383 10.65 9.25 -3.94
N SER A 384 11.18 8.25 -3.23
CA SER A 384 12.52 8.32 -2.62
C SER A 384 13.66 8.43 -3.63
N ASN A 385 13.47 7.95 -4.86
CA ASN A 385 14.48 8.03 -5.91
C ASN A 385 14.53 9.41 -6.59
N ARG A 386 13.54 10.28 -6.38
CA ARG A 386 13.49 11.62 -6.98
C ARG A 386 13.82 12.69 -5.93
N ASP A 387 14.75 13.57 -6.26
CA ASP A 387 15.04 14.73 -5.42
C ASP A 387 14.07 15.88 -5.74
N TYR A 388 13.50 16.50 -4.71
CA TYR A 388 12.51 17.57 -4.84
C TYR A 388 13.06 18.85 -5.50
N ASN A 389 14.37 19.11 -5.39
CA ASN A 389 15.02 20.27 -5.99
C ASN A 389 15.44 20.06 -7.45
N SER A 390 15.35 18.83 -7.97
CA SER A 390 15.78 18.47 -9.33
C SER A 390 15.21 19.40 -10.40
N PHE A 391 13.91 19.69 -10.31
CA PHE A 391 13.23 20.57 -11.26
C PHE A 391 13.76 22.00 -11.20
N LEU A 392 13.90 22.57 -9.99
CA LEU A 392 14.36 23.95 -9.79
C LEU A 392 15.80 24.12 -10.28
N GLN A 393 16.66 23.14 -10.02
CA GLN A 393 18.04 23.10 -10.49
C GLN A 393 18.12 23.10 -12.02
N VAL A 394 17.36 22.23 -12.69
CA VAL A 394 17.32 22.15 -14.16
C VAL A 394 16.73 23.43 -14.76
N HIS A 395 15.66 23.97 -14.17
CA HIS A 395 15.03 25.20 -14.61
C HIS A 395 16.00 26.40 -14.52
N HIS A 396 16.73 26.51 -13.40
CA HIS A 396 17.77 27.51 -13.22
C HIS A 396 18.85 27.41 -14.31
N LEU A 397 19.42 26.22 -14.53
CA LEU A 397 20.48 26.01 -15.51
C LEU A 397 20.00 26.29 -16.95
N ARG A 398 18.77 25.89 -17.30
CA ARG A 398 18.16 26.22 -18.60
C ARG A 398 18.07 27.73 -18.79
N LYS A 399 17.50 28.46 -17.82
CA LYS A 399 17.39 29.92 -17.90
C LYS A 399 18.77 30.59 -17.98
N TYR A 400 19.73 30.09 -17.20
CA TYR A 400 21.07 30.66 -17.10
C TYR A 400 21.90 30.50 -18.38
N PHE A 401 21.93 29.30 -18.98
CA PHE A 401 22.72 29.04 -20.18
C PHE A 401 22.00 29.34 -21.50
N LEU A 402 20.66 29.25 -21.55
CA LEU A 402 19.89 29.45 -22.78
C LEU A 402 19.34 30.87 -22.93
N ASN A 403 18.81 31.45 -21.84
CA ASN A 403 18.05 32.70 -21.89
C ASN A 403 18.64 33.76 -20.93
N SER A 404 19.91 34.08 -21.15
CA SER A 404 20.57 35.16 -20.41
C SER A 404 20.06 36.52 -20.91
N ARG A 405 19.26 37.21 -20.10
CA ARG A 405 18.75 38.57 -20.37
C ARG A 405 19.86 39.61 -20.63
N GLN A 406 21.10 39.28 -20.29
CA GLN A 406 22.26 40.17 -20.45
C GLN A 406 22.96 40.05 -21.81
N ILE A 407 22.65 39.03 -22.64
CA ILE A 407 23.40 38.77 -23.89
C ILE A 407 22.42 38.42 -25.02
N ASN A 408 22.53 39.12 -26.17
CA ASN A 408 21.66 38.95 -27.36
C ASN A 408 21.81 37.60 -28.11
N TYR A 409 22.53 36.62 -27.57
CA TYR A 409 22.79 35.33 -28.24
C TYR A 409 22.10 34.19 -27.49
N ASP A 410 20.91 33.82 -27.96
CA ASP A 410 20.13 32.67 -27.46
C ASP A 410 20.62 31.37 -28.11
N TYR A 411 20.96 30.37 -27.30
CA TYR A 411 21.48 29.09 -27.80
C TYR A 411 20.47 28.37 -28.71
N THR A 412 19.18 28.49 -28.42
CA THR A 412 18.11 27.79 -29.15
C THR A 412 17.86 28.36 -30.54
N LYS A 413 18.35 29.57 -30.82
CA LYS A 413 18.15 30.28 -32.09
C LYS A 413 19.40 30.35 -32.95
N ILE A 414 20.47 29.65 -32.56
CA ILE A 414 21.72 29.63 -33.32
C ILE A 414 21.48 28.95 -34.66
N SER A 415 21.78 29.66 -35.74
CA SER A 415 21.58 29.18 -37.11
C SER A 415 22.88 29.09 -37.91
N THR A 416 23.91 29.87 -37.54
CA THR A 416 25.20 29.93 -38.25
C THR A 416 26.40 29.55 -37.37
N ILE A 417 27.47 29.07 -38.00
CA ILE A 417 28.73 28.71 -37.31
C ILE A 417 29.30 29.91 -36.55
N ASN A 418 29.21 31.11 -37.14
CA ASN A 418 29.70 32.34 -36.52
C ASN A 418 28.86 32.76 -35.31
N GLU A 419 27.55 32.59 -35.35
CA GLU A 419 26.69 32.77 -34.17
C GLU A 419 27.04 31.78 -33.07
N TYR A 420 27.34 30.53 -33.42
CA TYR A 420 27.79 29.52 -32.46
C TYR A 420 29.10 29.92 -31.76
N TRP A 421 30.10 30.37 -32.52
CA TRP A 421 31.36 30.88 -31.94
C TRP A 421 31.15 32.10 -31.05
N LYS A 422 30.30 33.06 -31.48
CA LYS A 422 29.94 34.23 -30.66
C LYS A 422 29.24 33.84 -29.36
N TRP A 423 28.33 32.86 -29.40
CA TRP A 423 27.69 32.32 -28.21
C TRP A 423 28.69 31.61 -27.30
N LEU A 424 29.58 30.81 -27.88
CA LEU A 424 30.59 30.04 -27.14
C LEU A 424 31.53 30.97 -26.35
N GLU A 425 32.04 32.02 -26.99
CA GLU A 425 32.98 32.96 -26.38
C GLU A 425 32.31 33.92 -25.40
N ASN A 426 31.17 34.52 -25.80
CA ASN A 426 30.56 35.61 -25.03
C ASN A 426 29.62 35.10 -23.94
N SER A 427 28.87 34.03 -24.19
CA SER A 427 27.89 33.48 -23.25
C SER A 427 28.46 32.29 -22.49
N PHE A 428 28.80 31.21 -23.17
CA PHE A 428 29.15 29.94 -22.51
C PHE A 428 30.43 30.06 -21.66
N VAL A 429 31.54 30.55 -22.23
CA VAL A 429 32.84 30.63 -21.54
C VAL A 429 32.83 31.67 -20.43
N SER A 430 32.19 32.81 -20.65
CA SER A 430 31.97 33.84 -19.62
C SER A 430 31.18 33.30 -18.42
N ASN A 431 30.25 32.37 -18.66
CA ASN A 431 29.45 31.75 -17.61
C ASN A 431 30.13 30.54 -16.94
N LEU A 432 31.14 29.95 -17.57
CA LEU A 432 31.87 28.77 -17.07
C LEU A 432 32.73 29.03 -15.82
N ARG A 433 33.03 30.30 -15.52
CA ARG A 433 33.91 30.71 -14.42
C ARG A 433 33.31 31.88 -13.66
N ALA A 434 33.31 31.81 -12.33
CA ALA A 434 32.93 32.92 -11.47
C ALA A 434 33.70 34.21 -11.83
N GLN A 435 32.95 35.27 -12.12
CA GLN A 435 33.51 36.61 -12.36
C GLN A 435 33.52 37.43 -11.07
N GLN A 436 34.29 38.51 -11.07
CA GLN A 436 34.36 39.45 -9.95
C GLN A 436 32.97 39.98 -9.56
N TRP A 437 32.86 40.39 -8.32
CA TRP A 437 31.64 41.05 -7.84
C TRP A 437 31.47 42.42 -8.49
N TYR A 438 30.25 42.96 -8.43
CA TYR A 438 29.93 44.28 -8.99
C TYR A 438 30.74 45.43 -8.35
N ASN A 439 31.34 45.18 -7.19
CA ASN A 439 32.16 46.10 -6.41
C ASN A 439 33.67 45.75 -6.46
N ASP A 440 34.11 44.99 -7.46
CA ASP A 440 35.50 44.57 -7.67
C ASP A 440 36.14 43.73 -6.55
N ASP A 441 35.34 43.23 -5.61
CA ASP A 441 35.81 42.38 -4.52
C ASP A 441 36.40 41.05 -5.03
N THR A 442 37.48 40.63 -4.37
CA THR A 442 38.15 39.35 -4.69
C THR A 442 37.26 38.14 -4.43
N LEU A 443 37.32 37.16 -5.34
CA LEU A 443 36.60 35.88 -5.23
C LEU A 443 37.21 35.00 -4.14
N ARG A 444 36.80 35.16 -2.89
CA ARG A 444 37.19 34.25 -1.81
C ARG A 444 36.38 32.95 -1.91
N ASN A 445 37.06 31.80 -1.93
CA ASN A 445 36.46 30.45 -1.91
C ASN A 445 35.51 30.08 -3.07
N LEU A 446 35.47 30.88 -4.14
CA LEU A 446 34.63 30.62 -5.33
C LEU A 446 35.41 29.98 -6.50
N ASN A 447 36.63 29.50 -6.24
CA ASN A 447 37.42 28.79 -7.24
C ASN A 447 36.70 27.51 -7.67
N GLY A 448 36.45 27.38 -8.98
CA GLY A 448 35.72 26.26 -9.57
C GLY A 448 34.19 26.43 -9.57
N TYR A 449 33.65 27.54 -9.09
CA TYR A 449 32.24 27.86 -9.31
C TYR A 449 32.03 28.46 -10.69
N ILE A 450 30.87 28.17 -11.28
CA ILE A 450 30.39 28.87 -12.47
C ILE A 450 29.90 30.27 -12.06
N ASN A 451 29.60 31.12 -13.04
CA ASN A 451 29.29 32.53 -12.77
C ASN A 451 27.96 32.78 -12.04
N ASP A 452 27.17 31.73 -11.78
CA ASP A 452 26.02 31.78 -10.88
C ASP A 452 26.40 31.74 -9.38
N LYS A 453 27.69 31.46 -9.07
CA LYS A 453 28.27 31.41 -7.73
C LYS A 453 27.64 30.36 -6.80
N SER A 454 26.83 29.44 -7.35
CA SER A 454 26.15 28.39 -6.61
C SER A 454 26.55 26.99 -7.09
N ASN A 455 26.73 26.81 -8.40
CA ASN A 455 27.13 25.54 -8.99
C ASN A 455 28.65 25.46 -9.15
N ARG A 456 29.23 24.37 -8.65
CA ARG A 456 30.66 24.09 -8.80
C ARG A 456 30.90 23.14 -9.97
N ILE A 457 31.82 23.47 -10.87
CA ILE A 457 32.27 22.56 -11.92
C ILE A 457 33.18 21.48 -11.32
N ILE A 458 32.97 20.24 -11.70
CA ILE A 458 33.83 19.10 -11.32
C ILE A 458 34.81 18.86 -12.47
N GLY A 459 36.10 19.01 -12.18
CA GLY A 459 37.15 19.02 -13.19
C GLY A 459 37.06 20.22 -14.13
N TRP A 460 36.84 19.97 -15.41
CA TRP A 460 36.70 20.98 -16.46
C TRP A 460 35.61 20.57 -17.45
N SER A 461 35.16 21.50 -18.30
CA SER A 461 34.26 21.15 -19.41
C SER A 461 35.06 20.66 -20.61
N ILE A 462 34.47 19.78 -21.40
CA ILE A 462 35.05 19.23 -22.62
C ILE A 462 34.17 19.61 -23.82
N MET A 463 34.80 20.08 -24.89
CA MET A 463 34.18 20.24 -26.21
C MET A 463 34.69 19.13 -27.13
N ARG A 464 33.79 18.23 -27.53
CA ARG A 464 34.07 17.08 -28.40
C ARG A 464 33.45 17.31 -29.78
N GLN A 465 34.22 17.11 -30.83
CA GLN A 465 33.80 17.28 -32.22
C GLN A 465 33.84 15.95 -32.96
N LEU A 466 32.81 15.73 -33.78
CA LEU A 466 32.74 14.68 -34.79
C LEU A 466 32.78 15.32 -36.18
N ARG A 467 33.64 14.76 -37.04
CA ARG A 467 33.90 15.24 -38.40
C ARG A 467 33.99 14.05 -39.36
N VAL A 468 33.53 14.24 -40.59
CA VAL A 468 33.70 13.27 -41.69
C VAL A 468 35.17 13.22 -42.11
N LYS A 469 35.79 12.03 -42.17
CA LYS A 469 37.24 11.87 -42.38
C LYS A 469 37.75 12.54 -43.67
N THR A 470 38.74 13.43 -43.53
CA THR A 470 39.80 13.70 -44.52
C THR A 470 41.10 14.11 -43.80
N ASN A 471 42.25 13.78 -44.39
CA ASN A 471 43.60 13.98 -43.83
C ASN A 471 43.80 15.31 -43.10
N LEU A 472 44.26 15.24 -41.85
CA LEU A 472 44.56 16.40 -41.00
C LEU A 472 46.07 16.65 -41.03
N CYS A 473 46.44 17.89 -41.36
CA CYS A 473 47.81 18.38 -41.35
C CYS A 473 48.32 18.46 -39.90
N SER A 474 49.51 17.93 -39.66
CA SER A 474 50.14 17.89 -38.33
C SER A 474 51.10 19.06 -38.18
N ASP A 475 50.67 20.18 -37.59
CA ASP A 475 51.61 20.98 -36.81
C ASP A 475 50.96 21.90 -35.77
N GLN A 476 51.78 22.24 -34.76
CA GLN A 476 51.61 23.18 -33.63
C GLN A 476 51.31 22.62 -32.23
N ARG A 477 52.26 22.85 -31.33
CA ARG A 477 52.56 22.05 -30.11
C ARG A 477 51.68 22.29 -28.87
N ILE A 478 50.64 23.14 -28.91
CA ILE A 478 49.77 23.42 -27.74
C ILE A 478 48.29 23.06 -28.01
N ILE A 479 47.77 23.37 -29.20
CA ILE A 479 46.41 22.99 -29.63
C ILE A 479 46.42 21.64 -30.39
N SER A 480 47.59 21.07 -30.71
CA SER A 480 47.72 19.78 -31.42
C SER A 480 46.91 18.64 -30.80
N LYS A 481 46.77 18.62 -29.47
CA LYS A 481 45.94 17.60 -28.79
C LYS A 481 44.49 17.64 -29.26
N SER A 482 43.96 18.82 -29.61
CA SER A 482 42.59 19.01 -30.10
C SER A 482 42.37 18.63 -31.55
N PHE A 483 43.44 18.42 -32.31
CA PHE A 483 43.39 17.88 -33.67
C PHE A 483 43.74 16.39 -33.73
N LYS A 484 44.05 15.76 -32.58
CA LYS A 484 44.29 14.32 -32.49
C LYS A 484 43.00 13.58 -32.12
N TYR A 485 42.61 12.63 -32.96
CA TYR A 485 41.44 11.79 -32.69
C TYR A 485 41.64 10.95 -31.42
N THR A 486 40.61 10.89 -30.58
CA THR A 486 40.55 10.08 -29.37
C THR A 486 39.41 9.07 -29.46
N THR A 487 39.67 7.84 -29.04
CA THR A 487 38.70 6.73 -29.09
C THR A 487 37.72 6.81 -27.92
N SER A 488 36.53 6.23 -28.11
CA SER A 488 35.45 6.19 -27.10
C SER A 488 35.92 5.67 -25.74
N ASP A 489 36.69 4.57 -25.72
CA ASP A 489 37.13 3.92 -24.49
C ASP A 489 38.03 4.82 -23.63
N LYS A 490 38.84 5.67 -24.28
CA LYS A 490 39.72 6.61 -23.58
C LYS A 490 38.95 7.79 -22.97
N LEU A 491 37.79 8.10 -23.52
CA LEU A 491 36.95 9.22 -23.10
C LEU A 491 35.84 8.82 -22.14
N ASP A 492 35.61 7.51 -21.95
CA ASP A 492 34.47 6.97 -21.21
C ASP A 492 33.14 7.54 -21.73
N THR A 493 33.03 7.72 -23.05
CA THR A 493 31.84 8.23 -23.75
C THR A 493 31.17 7.10 -24.54
N TYR A 494 29.86 7.23 -24.73
CA TYR A 494 29.01 6.21 -25.36
C TYR A 494 28.37 6.76 -26.64
N ILE A 495 27.62 5.90 -27.33
CA ILE A 495 26.85 6.29 -28.50
C ILE A 495 25.72 7.23 -28.06
N TYR A 496 25.62 8.39 -28.69
CA TYR A 496 24.58 9.39 -28.42
C TYR A 496 23.60 9.45 -29.59
N ILE A 497 22.30 9.36 -29.30
CA ILE A 497 21.24 9.48 -30.32
C ILE A 497 20.81 10.95 -30.37
N GLY A 498 21.20 11.65 -31.45
CA GLY A 498 20.79 13.03 -31.74
C GLY A 498 19.40 13.11 -32.36
N GLN A 499 18.97 14.30 -32.77
CA GLN A 499 17.68 14.45 -33.46
C GLN A 499 17.75 13.93 -34.90
N HIS A 500 18.91 14.05 -35.55
CA HIS A 500 19.08 13.73 -36.95
C HIS A 500 19.89 12.45 -37.18
N GLU A 501 20.94 12.21 -36.38
CA GLU A 501 21.82 11.05 -36.57
C GLU A 501 22.29 10.46 -35.23
N THR A 502 22.82 9.23 -35.29
CA THR A 502 23.44 8.57 -34.14
C THR A 502 24.96 8.77 -34.18
N TYR A 503 25.50 9.30 -33.09
CA TYR A 503 26.89 9.74 -33.01
C TYR A 503 27.72 8.79 -32.15
N SER A 504 28.88 8.35 -32.68
CA SER A 504 29.85 7.55 -31.91
C SER A 504 30.44 8.34 -30.73
N GLY A 505 30.93 7.66 -29.69
CA GLY A 505 31.51 8.32 -28.51
C GLY A 505 32.93 8.88 -28.71
N GLY A 506 33.67 8.48 -29.73
CA GLY A 506 35.00 9.04 -30.04
C GLY A 506 34.94 10.50 -30.55
N GLY A 507 36.10 11.10 -30.82
CA GLY A 507 36.16 12.43 -31.44
C GLY A 507 37.44 13.21 -31.21
N TYR A 508 37.44 14.46 -31.70
CA TYR A 508 38.47 15.47 -31.46
C TYR A 508 38.07 16.32 -30.26
N ILE A 509 39.02 16.68 -29.39
CA ILE A 509 38.68 17.24 -28.07
C ILE A 509 39.44 18.52 -27.75
N TYR A 510 38.68 19.53 -27.36
CA TYR A 510 39.20 20.70 -26.65
C TYR A 510 38.76 20.68 -25.19
N GLU A 511 39.70 20.94 -24.29
CA GLU A 511 39.45 20.92 -22.84
C GLU A 511 39.47 22.36 -22.31
N PHE A 512 38.38 22.81 -21.67
CA PHE A 512 38.28 24.16 -21.10
C PHE A 512 39.06 24.28 -19.76
N ARG A 513 40.39 24.20 -19.84
CA ARG A 513 41.32 24.37 -18.71
C ARG A 513 41.92 25.77 -18.65
N GLY A 514 42.13 26.30 -17.45
CA GLY A 514 42.82 27.57 -17.22
C GLY A 514 41.90 28.74 -16.87
N ARG A 515 42.46 29.96 -16.96
CA ARG A 515 41.77 31.23 -16.64
C ARG A 515 40.88 31.67 -17.80
N LEU A 516 39.91 32.54 -17.51
CA LEU A 516 38.95 33.03 -18.50
C LEU A 516 39.62 33.67 -19.74
N LEU A 517 40.67 34.47 -19.54
CA LEU A 517 41.41 35.13 -20.63
C LEU A 517 42.12 34.11 -21.53
N ASP A 518 42.74 33.09 -20.94
CA ASP A 518 43.41 32.01 -21.68
C ASP A 518 42.40 31.24 -22.53
N LEU A 519 41.22 30.96 -21.97
CA LEU A 519 40.14 30.27 -22.69
C LEU A 519 39.65 31.07 -23.89
N LYS A 520 39.43 32.38 -23.74
CA LYS A 520 39.02 33.25 -24.85
C LYS A 520 40.11 33.33 -25.93
N SER A 521 41.38 33.49 -25.55
CA SER A 521 42.50 33.49 -26.49
C SER A 521 42.67 32.17 -27.24
N ASN A 522 42.45 31.04 -26.58
CA ASN A 522 42.52 29.73 -27.24
C ASN A 522 41.33 29.48 -28.18
N LEU A 523 40.13 29.97 -27.83
CA LEU A 523 38.96 29.86 -28.71
C LEU A 523 39.09 30.73 -29.95
N SER A 524 39.64 31.96 -29.83
CA SER A 524 39.90 32.79 -31.00
C SER A 524 40.92 32.14 -31.94
N LYS A 525 41.94 31.45 -31.39
CA LYS A 525 42.86 30.62 -32.19
C LYS A 525 42.15 29.43 -32.85
N LEU A 526 41.27 28.71 -32.15
CA LEU A 526 40.51 27.61 -32.73
C LEU A 526 39.56 28.06 -33.85
N HIS A 527 38.99 29.26 -33.70
CA HIS A 527 38.18 29.89 -34.74
C HIS A 527 39.02 30.25 -35.97
N GLN A 528 40.20 30.85 -35.78
CA GLN A 528 41.16 31.14 -36.86
C GLN A 528 41.67 29.90 -37.58
N LEU A 529 41.79 28.77 -36.87
CA LEU A 529 42.25 27.49 -37.42
C LEU A 529 41.12 26.63 -38.02
N GLU A 530 39.91 27.18 -38.15
CA GLU A 530 38.73 26.47 -38.69
C GLU A 530 38.53 25.10 -38.02
N TRP A 531 38.67 25.06 -36.69
CA TRP A 531 38.43 23.84 -35.94
C TRP A 531 36.99 23.35 -36.14
N ILE A 532 36.04 24.25 -36.35
CA ILE A 532 34.68 23.96 -36.81
C ILE A 532 34.58 24.41 -38.27
N ASP A 533 34.21 23.48 -39.14
CA ASP A 533 34.13 23.64 -40.60
C ASP A 533 32.91 22.90 -41.16
N ASP A 534 32.67 23.00 -42.47
CA ASP A 534 31.54 22.35 -43.17
C ASP A 534 31.56 20.81 -43.08
N LYS A 535 32.72 20.22 -42.73
CA LYS A 535 32.89 18.77 -42.52
C LYS A 535 32.48 18.31 -41.13
N THR A 536 32.28 19.25 -40.22
CA THR A 536 31.79 18.97 -38.87
C THR A 536 30.34 18.49 -38.93
N ARG A 537 30.00 17.50 -38.11
CA ARG A 537 28.64 16.93 -38.05
C ARG A 537 27.99 17.08 -36.70
N ALA A 538 28.78 16.99 -35.63
CA ALA A 538 28.27 17.23 -34.29
C ALA A 538 29.35 17.81 -33.39
N ILE A 539 28.93 18.72 -32.52
CA ILE A 539 29.74 19.22 -31.42
C ILE A 539 28.98 18.99 -30.12
N PHE A 540 29.67 18.36 -29.17
CA PHE A 540 29.19 18.13 -27.82
C PHE A 540 29.99 18.99 -26.86
N ILE A 541 29.33 19.80 -26.06
CA ILE A 541 29.95 20.39 -24.87
C ILE A 541 29.39 19.67 -23.66
N GLN A 542 30.26 18.99 -22.94
CA GLN A 542 29.94 18.20 -21.77
C GLN A 542 30.56 18.85 -20.54
N LEU A 543 29.75 18.99 -19.49
CA LEU A 543 30.22 19.52 -18.21
C LEU A 543 29.43 18.91 -17.05
N THR A 544 30.14 18.67 -15.95
CA THR A 544 29.59 18.09 -14.73
C THR A 544 29.56 19.17 -13.65
N LEU A 545 28.37 19.48 -13.13
CA LEU A 545 28.15 20.44 -12.05
C LEU A 545 27.77 19.72 -10.76
N TYR A 546 28.09 20.35 -9.65
CA TYR A 546 27.61 19.97 -8.33
C TYR A 546 27.14 21.21 -7.59
N ASN A 547 25.89 21.19 -7.14
CA ASN A 547 25.35 22.23 -6.29
C ASN A 547 25.47 21.80 -4.82
N PRO A 548 26.36 22.41 -4.02
CA PRO A 548 26.53 22.05 -2.62
C PRO A 548 25.33 22.43 -1.74
N ASN A 549 24.51 23.40 -2.14
CA ASN A 549 23.36 23.85 -1.37
C ASN A 549 22.23 22.81 -1.37
N VAL A 550 22.02 22.14 -2.51
CA VAL A 550 21.01 21.07 -2.67
C VAL A 550 21.63 19.67 -2.72
N GLN A 551 22.96 19.56 -2.66
CA GLN A 551 23.73 18.31 -2.73
C GLN A 551 23.46 17.44 -3.97
N LEU A 552 23.21 18.10 -5.11
CA LEU A 552 22.79 17.45 -6.35
C LEU A 552 23.86 17.62 -7.43
N PHE A 553 24.23 16.51 -8.08
CA PHE A 553 25.07 16.56 -9.28
C PHE A 553 24.18 16.84 -10.49
N THR A 554 24.73 17.48 -11.51
CA THR A 554 24.02 17.71 -12.76
C THR A 554 24.98 17.49 -13.92
N SER A 555 24.62 16.56 -14.81
CA SER A 555 25.28 16.39 -16.10
C SER A 555 24.63 17.35 -17.10
N ALA A 556 25.42 18.18 -17.75
CA ALA A 556 24.96 19.10 -18.78
C ALA A 556 25.65 18.77 -20.11
N THR A 557 24.84 18.50 -21.12
CA THR A 557 25.29 18.19 -22.49
C THR A 557 24.62 19.15 -23.45
N PHE A 558 25.43 19.98 -24.11
CA PHE A 558 25.01 20.82 -25.22
C PHE A 558 25.43 20.11 -26.50
N LEU A 559 24.48 19.83 -27.38
CA LEU A 559 24.71 19.24 -28.69
C LEU A 559 24.36 20.26 -29.76
N VAL A 560 25.25 20.42 -30.73
CA VAL A 560 24.98 21.15 -31.96
C VAL A 560 25.19 20.20 -33.12
N GLU A 561 24.11 19.88 -33.82
CA GLU A 561 24.14 19.05 -35.03
C GLU A 561 24.30 19.96 -36.25
N PHE A 562 25.27 19.65 -37.11
CA PHE A 562 25.54 20.35 -38.36
C PHE A 562 25.04 19.49 -39.51
N LEU A 563 23.94 19.92 -40.13
CA LEU A 563 23.34 19.21 -41.24
C LEU A 563 24.21 19.40 -42.49
N SER A 564 24.11 18.47 -43.44
CA SER A 564 24.81 18.57 -44.74
C SER A 564 24.39 19.78 -45.57
N THR A 565 23.25 20.40 -45.25
CA THR A 565 22.75 21.65 -45.84
C THR A 565 23.37 22.91 -45.20
N SER A 566 24.39 22.74 -44.34
CA SER A 566 25.04 23.81 -43.56
C SER A 566 24.12 24.50 -42.53
N SER A 567 22.95 23.91 -42.26
CA SER A 567 22.07 24.31 -41.17
C SER A 567 22.55 23.73 -39.84
N ILE A 568 22.25 24.42 -38.76
CA ILE A 568 22.63 24.06 -37.39
C ILE A 568 21.37 23.78 -36.57
N SER A 569 21.35 22.64 -35.88
CA SER A 569 20.29 22.28 -34.93
C SER A 569 20.86 22.18 -33.50
N PRO A 570 20.62 23.18 -32.62
CA PRO A 570 21.09 23.17 -31.25
C PRO A 570 20.11 22.45 -30.30
N THR A 571 20.62 21.50 -29.51
CA THR A 571 19.88 20.79 -28.46
C THR A 571 20.64 20.81 -27.14
N VAL A 572 19.91 20.82 -26.01
CA VAL A 572 20.52 20.80 -24.66
C VAL A 572 19.80 19.83 -23.76
N ARG A 573 20.59 19.08 -23.00
CA ARG A 573 20.15 18.12 -22.01
C ARG A 573 20.82 18.40 -20.66
N PHE A 574 20.00 18.66 -19.63
CA PHE A 574 20.43 18.83 -18.25
C PHE A 574 19.82 17.72 -17.40
N GLU A 575 20.65 16.91 -16.75
CA GLU A 575 20.20 15.73 -16.03
C GLU A 575 20.74 15.73 -14.59
N PRO A 576 19.86 15.91 -13.59
CA PRO A 576 20.24 15.86 -12.20
C PRO A 576 20.46 14.40 -11.75
N LEU A 577 21.51 14.18 -10.97
CA LEU A 577 21.89 12.87 -10.45
C LEU A 577 22.09 12.94 -8.93
N ASN A 578 21.43 12.01 -8.24
CA ASN A 578 21.64 11.78 -6.81
C ASN A 578 22.43 10.47 -6.62
N PHE A 579 23.67 10.60 -6.13
CA PHE A 579 24.56 9.46 -5.86
C PHE A 579 24.34 8.82 -4.48
N TYR A 580 23.54 9.42 -3.60
CA TYR A 580 23.20 8.84 -2.30
C TYR A 580 22.15 7.74 -2.50
N VAL A 581 22.63 6.49 -2.56
CA VAL A 581 21.81 5.31 -2.88
C VAL A 581 20.78 4.99 -1.78
N PHE A 582 21.18 5.12 -0.52
CA PHE A 582 20.30 4.98 0.63
C PHE A 582 20.42 6.21 1.51
N THR A 583 19.40 7.08 1.47
CA THR A 583 19.34 8.27 2.33
C THR A 583 18.78 7.93 3.71
N SER A 584 17.95 6.88 3.81
CA SER A 584 17.29 6.46 5.04
C SER A 584 17.23 4.95 5.20
N VAL A 585 17.15 4.50 6.45
CA VAL A 585 16.94 3.09 6.83
C VAL A 585 15.60 2.58 6.30
N LEU A 586 14.58 3.44 6.29
CA LEU A 586 13.26 3.13 5.75
C LEU A 586 13.35 2.69 4.28
N GLN A 587 14.16 3.39 3.47
CA GLN A 587 14.37 3.04 2.06
C GLN A 587 15.00 1.65 1.91
N LEU A 588 15.96 1.28 2.77
CA LEU A 588 16.56 -0.05 2.78
C LEU A 588 15.50 -1.13 3.11
N VAL A 589 14.74 -0.94 4.19
CA VAL A 589 13.70 -1.89 4.62
C VAL A 589 12.62 -2.04 3.55
N CYS A 590 12.14 -0.92 2.97
CA CYS A 590 11.16 -0.95 1.89
C CYS A 590 11.69 -1.67 0.64
N THR A 591 12.98 -1.52 0.31
CA THR A 591 13.60 -2.24 -0.82
C THR A 591 13.66 -3.75 -0.56
N ILE A 592 14.02 -4.17 0.65
CA ILE A 592 14.03 -5.59 1.05
C ILE A 592 12.62 -6.18 0.98
N LEU A 593 11.63 -5.48 1.54
CA LEU A 593 10.23 -5.89 1.47
C LEU A 593 9.73 -5.99 0.03
N TYR A 594 10.08 -5.02 -0.82
CA TYR A 594 9.74 -5.03 -2.24
C TYR A 594 10.30 -6.27 -2.95
N ILE A 595 11.55 -6.66 -2.70
CA ILE A 595 12.15 -7.89 -3.24
C ILE A 595 11.39 -9.14 -2.75
N ILE A 596 10.99 -9.20 -1.48
CA ILE A 596 10.18 -10.30 -0.94
C ILE A 596 8.83 -10.42 -1.67
N PHE A 597 8.17 -9.29 -1.95
CA PHE A 597 6.92 -9.27 -2.72
C PHE A 597 7.11 -9.75 -4.17
N ILE A 598 8.22 -9.40 -4.82
CA ILE A 598 8.54 -9.89 -6.17
C ILE A 598 8.65 -11.42 -6.15
N ILE A 599 9.40 -11.98 -5.20
CA ILE A 599 9.55 -13.44 -5.07
C ILE A 599 8.20 -14.10 -4.83
N TYR A 600 7.36 -13.52 -3.97
CA TYR A 600 6.00 -14.00 -3.71
C TYR A 600 5.14 -14.02 -4.99
N PHE A 601 5.15 -12.96 -5.80
CA PHE A 601 4.41 -12.90 -7.06
C PHE A 601 4.94 -13.88 -8.10
N ILE A 602 6.27 -14.06 -8.21
CA ILE A 602 6.87 -15.05 -9.10
C ILE A 602 6.40 -16.46 -8.74
N ILE A 603 6.39 -16.83 -7.45
CA ILE A 603 5.94 -18.17 -7.01
C ILE A 603 4.46 -18.40 -7.37
N ILE A 604 3.60 -17.40 -7.19
CA ILE A 604 2.19 -17.49 -7.56
C ILE A 604 2.03 -17.63 -9.06
N GLU A 605 2.73 -16.81 -9.84
CA GLU A 605 2.56 -16.76 -11.27
C GLU A 605 3.09 -18.03 -11.96
N ILE A 606 4.20 -18.59 -11.46
CA ILE A 606 4.72 -19.88 -11.92
C ILE A 606 3.70 -21.00 -11.69
N ARG A 607 3.04 -21.04 -10.51
CA ARG A 607 1.99 -22.03 -10.25
C ARG A 607 0.81 -21.87 -11.21
N LEU A 608 0.42 -20.63 -11.50
CA LEU A 608 -0.67 -20.32 -12.43
C LEU A 608 -0.31 -20.70 -13.88
N LEU A 609 0.94 -20.44 -14.29
CA LEU A 609 1.48 -20.83 -15.58
C LEU A 609 1.43 -22.35 -15.77
N PHE A 610 1.83 -23.14 -14.77
CA PHE A 610 1.76 -24.60 -14.85
C PHE A 610 0.33 -25.14 -14.92
N GLN A 611 -0.66 -24.44 -14.35
CA GLN A 611 -2.06 -24.82 -14.42
C GLN A 611 -2.69 -24.49 -15.78
N LEU A 612 -2.43 -23.29 -16.32
CA LEU A 612 -3.10 -22.76 -17.52
C LEU A 612 -2.31 -22.97 -18.82
N LYS A 613 -1.03 -23.34 -18.76
CA LYS A 613 -0.13 -23.59 -19.90
C LYS A 613 -0.18 -22.43 -20.92
N LEU A 614 -0.54 -22.70 -22.18
CA LEU A 614 -0.59 -21.68 -23.25
C LEU A 614 -1.79 -20.73 -23.12
N ASN A 615 -2.90 -21.17 -22.52
CA ASN A 615 -4.07 -20.31 -22.30
C ASN A 615 -3.75 -19.13 -21.36
N TYR A 616 -2.69 -19.25 -20.56
CA TYR A 616 -2.16 -18.19 -19.73
C TYR A 616 -1.83 -16.92 -20.53
N PHE A 617 -1.10 -17.04 -21.64
CA PHE A 617 -0.65 -15.89 -22.42
C PHE A 617 -1.77 -15.20 -23.21
N CYS A 618 -2.89 -15.91 -23.43
CA CYS A 618 -4.07 -15.33 -24.05
C CYS A 618 -4.93 -14.53 -23.06
N GLN A 619 -4.73 -14.71 -21.75
CA GLN A 619 -5.52 -14.03 -20.74
C GLN A 619 -4.93 -12.64 -20.43
N PHE A 620 -5.71 -11.58 -20.69
CA PHE A 620 -5.31 -10.19 -20.45
C PHE A 620 -4.81 -9.93 -19.01
N ARG A 621 -5.44 -10.56 -18.00
CA ARG A 621 -5.01 -10.44 -16.60
C ARG A 621 -3.58 -10.95 -16.39
N SER A 622 -3.28 -12.13 -16.93
CA SER A 622 -1.97 -12.77 -16.82
C SER A 622 -0.88 -11.93 -17.49
N LEU A 623 -1.18 -11.29 -18.63
CA LEU A 623 -0.25 -10.38 -19.29
C LEU A 623 0.14 -9.17 -18.42
N ILE A 624 -0.82 -8.61 -17.67
CA ILE A 624 -0.55 -7.50 -16.74
C ILE A 624 0.36 -7.96 -15.59
N GLU A 625 0.07 -9.12 -14.99
CA GLU A 625 0.88 -9.67 -13.89
C GLU A 625 2.31 -9.99 -14.36
N LEU A 626 2.45 -10.58 -15.55
CA LEU A 626 3.75 -10.81 -16.19
C LEU A 626 4.49 -9.49 -16.43
N GLY A 627 3.80 -8.45 -16.91
CA GLY A 627 4.35 -7.11 -17.09
C GLY A 627 4.90 -6.51 -15.80
N ILE A 628 4.16 -6.63 -14.68
CA ILE A 628 4.62 -6.18 -13.35
C ILE A 628 5.89 -6.92 -12.94
N ILE A 629 5.94 -8.24 -13.11
CA ILE A 629 7.09 -9.07 -12.73
C ILE A 629 8.32 -8.71 -13.56
N VAL A 630 8.18 -8.64 -14.90
CA VAL A 630 9.29 -8.31 -15.81
C VAL A 630 9.85 -6.93 -15.52
N CYS A 631 8.98 -5.92 -15.35
CA CYS A 631 9.43 -4.56 -15.04
C CYS A 631 10.06 -4.47 -13.64
N SER A 632 9.53 -5.22 -12.65
CA SER A 632 10.08 -5.23 -11.30
C SER A 632 11.45 -5.91 -11.23
N LEU A 633 11.66 -7.00 -11.96
CA LEU A 633 12.96 -7.65 -12.11
C LEU A 633 13.95 -6.74 -12.84
N GLY A 634 13.53 -6.11 -13.94
CA GLY A 634 14.34 -5.11 -14.65
C GLY A 634 14.78 -3.97 -13.72
N ASN A 635 13.87 -3.45 -12.89
CA ASN A 635 14.15 -2.41 -11.90
C ASN A 635 15.23 -2.85 -10.90
N VAL A 636 15.17 -4.09 -10.37
CA VAL A 636 16.19 -4.62 -9.45
C VAL A 636 17.56 -4.74 -10.14
N VAL A 637 17.60 -5.26 -11.38
CA VAL A 637 18.86 -5.41 -12.14
C VAL A 637 19.50 -4.05 -12.42
N VAL A 638 18.72 -3.09 -12.91
CA VAL A 638 19.21 -1.73 -13.18
C VAL A 638 19.63 -1.01 -11.89
N TYR A 639 18.95 -1.25 -10.78
CA TYR A 639 19.35 -0.70 -9.48
C TYR A 639 20.70 -1.24 -9.01
N LEU A 640 20.96 -2.54 -9.18
CA LEU A 640 22.28 -3.13 -8.89
C LEU A 640 23.35 -2.54 -9.81
N TRP A 641 23.03 -2.33 -11.08
CA TRP A 641 23.93 -1.68 -12.04
C TRP A 641 24.26 -0.23 -11.63
N ARG A 642 23.24 0.54 -11.24
CA ARG A 642 23.40 1.90 -10.69
C ARG A 642 24.31 1.90 -9.46
N PHE A 643 24.13 0.95 -8.54
CA PHE A 643 24.98 0.84 -7.36
C PHE A 643 26.45 0.59 -7.70
N GLN A 644 26.71 -0.32 -8.66
CA GLN A 644 28.06 -0.59 -9.14
C GLN A 644 28.69 0.67 -9.78
N GLU A 645 27.91 1.41 -10.57
CA GLU A 645 28.38 2.62 -11.23
C GLU A 645 28.67 3.76 -10.26
N CYS A 646 27.80 3.97 -9.26
CA CYS A 646 28.06 4.90 -8.16
C CYS A 646 29.37 4.57 -7.44
N LYS A 647 29.67 3.29 -7.21
CA LYS A 647 30.92 2.85 -6.56
C LYS A 647 32.14 3.12 -7.43
N ARG A 648 32.03 2.95 -8.75
CA ARG A 648 33.08 3.29 -9.73
C ARG A 648 33.39 4.79 -9.70
N ILE A 649 32.36 5.62 -9.83
CA ILE A 649 32.48 7.09 -9.84
C ILE A 649 33.03 7.60 -8.50
N SER A 650 32.54 7.08 -7.37
CA SER A 650 33.02 7.46 -6.04
C SER A 650 34.51 7.13 -5.83
N ARG A 651 34.98 5.97 -6.32
CA ARG A 651 36.40 5.60 -6.28
C ARG A 651 37.24 6.55 -7.14
N LEU A 652 36.81 6.81 -8.37
CA LEU A 652 37.50 7.73 -9.28
C LEU A 652 37.59 9.15 -8.70
N PHE A 653 36.51 9.63 -8.08
CA PHE A 653 36.48 10.94 -7.42
C PHE A 653 37.48 11.00 -6.24
N LYS A 654 37.56 9.92 -5.45
CA LYS A 654 38.50 9.81 -4.31
C LYS A 654 39.97 9.77 -4.76
N GLU A 655 40.27 9.04 -5.84
CA GLU A 655 41.64 8.92 -6.37
C GLU A 655 42.13 10.23 -7.02
N THR A 656 41.24 10.96 -7.68
CA THR A 656 41.58 12.20 -8.42
C THR A 656 41.37 13.48 -7.62
N ASN A 657 40.88 13.38 -6.37
CA ASN A 657 40.43 14.50 -5.55
C ASN A 657 39.43 15.43 -6.26
N GLY A 658 38.69 14.92 -7.25
CA GLY A 658 37.71 15.69 -8.03
C GLY A 658 38.30 16.74 -8.98
N TYR A 659 39.62 16.73 -9.23
CA TYR A 659 40.26 17.67 -10.16
C TYR A 659 40.19 17.23 -11.62
N VAL A 660 39.87 15.97 -11.90
CA VAL A 660 39.75 15.42 -13.25
C VAL A 660 38.28 15.50 -13.69
N TYR A 661 38.03 15.74 -14.98
CA TYR A 661 36.69 15.63 -15.53
C TYR A 661 36.17 14.20 -15.40
N ILE A 662 34.97 14.06 -14.81
CA ILE A 662 34.28 12.78 -14.65
C ILE A 662 33.05 12.80 -15.57
N ASN A 663 33.02 11.87 -16.52
CA ASN A 663 31.84 11.71 -17.38
C ASN A 663 30.71 11.02 -16.60
N LEU A 664 29.54 11.64 -16.55
CA LEU A 664 28.35 11.12 -15.89
C LEU A 664 27.27 10.63 -16.87
N GLU A 665 27.52 10.69 -18.18
CA GLU A 665 26.58 10.31 -19.22
C GLU A 665 26.04 8.88 -19.06
N PHE A 666 26.92 7.93 -18.72
CA PHE A 666 26.50 6.56 -18.46
C PHE A 666 25.62 6.43 -17.21
N ALA A 667 25.94 7.17 -16.14
CA ALA A 667 25.12 7.19 -14.93
C ALA A 667 23.71 7.79 -15.20
N VAL A 668 23.62 8.79 -16.09
CA VAL A 668 22.33 9.32 -16.59
C VAL A 668 21.55 8.22 -17.30
N TYR A 669 22.17 7.49 -18.24
CA TYR A 669 21.50 6.43 -18.97
C TYR A 669 20.94 5.33 -18.06
N VAL A 670 21.72 4.88 -17.08
CA VAL A 670 21.26 3.91 -16.08
C VAL A 670 20.09 4.46 -15.24
N ASN A 671 20.11 5.75 -14.91
CA ASN A 671 19.02 6.41 -14.20
C ASN A 671 17.72 6.53 -15.04
N ASP A 672 17.86 6.78 -16.34
CA ASP A 672 16.72 6.79 -17.29
C ASP A 672 16.09 5.41 -17.39
N LEU A 673 16.90 4.36 -17.53
CA LEU A 673 16.42 2.98 -17.56
C LEU A 673 15.70 2.60 -16.25
N LEU A 674 16.24 3.03 -15.10
CA LEU A 674 15.61 2.80 -13.81
C LEU A 674 14.22 3.48 -13.75
N THR A 675 14.16 4.73 -14.20
CA THR A 675 12.92 5.51 -14.24
C THR A 675 11.91 4.91 -15.21
N PHE A 676 12.37 4.38 -16.35
CA PHE A 676 11.55 3.68 -17.33
C PHE A 676 10.87 2.46 -16.70
N PHE A 677 11.63 1.52 -16.15
CA PHE A 677 11.06 0.31 -15.54
C PHE A 677 10.12 0.63 -14.38
N LEU A 678 10.48 1.61 -13.53
CA LEU A 678 9.63 2.03 -12.42
C LEU A 678 8.32 2.66 -12.89
N SER A 679 8.35 3.44 -13.98
CA SER A 679 7.14 4.02 -14.59
C SER A 679 6.21 2.96 -15.15
N PHE A 680 6.74 1.93 -15.82
CA PHE A 680 5.94 0.80 -16.30
C PHE A 680 5.38 -0.06 -15.16
N CYS A 681 6.15 -0.28 -14.08
CA CYS A 681 5.63 -0.91 -12.86
C CYS A 681 4.43 -0.15 -12.28
N CYS A 682 4.53 1.18 -12.17
CA CYS A 682 3.42 2.01 -11.71
C CYS A 682 2.22 1.94 -12.67
N PHE A 683 2.46 1.97 -13.98
CA PHE A 683 1.41 1.89 -15.01
C PHE A 683 0.65 0.55 -14.98
N PHE A 684 1.34 -0.59 -15.02
CA PHE A 684 0.67 -1.88 -14.89
C PHE A 684 0.03 -2.02 -13.51
N GLY A 685 0.64 -1.42 -12.49
CA GLY A 685 0.09 -1.38 -11.15
C GLY A 685 -1.24 -0.63 -11.05
N THR A 686 -1.38 0.51 -11.71
CA THR A 686 -2.65 1.25 -11.72
C THR A 686 -3.73 0.48 -12.47
N ILE A 687 -3.40 -0.19 -13.59
CA ILE A 687 -4.35 -1.04 -14.31
C ILE A 687 -4.84 -2.21 -13.43
N LYS A 688 -3.91 -2.89 -12.74
CA LYS A 688 -4.27 -3.96 -11.79
C LYS A 688 -5.13 -3.46 -10.64
N PHE A 689 -4.86 -2.25 -10.14
CA PHE A 689 -5.69 -1.62 -9.10
C PHE A 689 -7.12 -1.38 -9.57
N ILE A 690 -7.33 -0.87 -10.78
CA ILE A 690 -8.66 -0.67 -11.37
C ILE A 690 -9.41 -2.02 -11.47
N HIS A 691 -8.71 -3.07 -11.89
CA HIS A 691 -9.30 -4.41 -11.99
C HIS A 691 -9.73 -4.98 -10.63
N LEU A 692 -9.04 -4.63 -9.52
CA LEU A 692 -9.46 -5.02 -8.17
C LEU A 692 -10.79 -4.37 -7.76
N PHE A 693 -11.19 -3.25 -8.38
CA PHE A 693 -12.50 -2.60 -8.18
C PHE A 693 -13.59 -3.06 -9.15
N ARG A 694 -13.36 -4.10 -9.96
CA ARG A 694 -14.40 -4.67 -10.86
C ARG A 694 -15.68 -5.08 -10.14
N PHE A 695 -15.65 -5.22 -8.81
CA PHE A 695 -16.83 -5.48 -8.00
C PHE A 695 -17.79 -4.28 -7.93
N ASN A 696 -17.32 -3.06 -8.19
CA ASN A 696 -18.22 -1.91 -8.29
C ASN A 696 -19.08 -2.05 -9.56
N ARG A 697 -20.41 -2.01 -9.40
CA ARG A 697 -21.40 -2.13 -10.47
C ARG A 697 -21.07 -1.24 -11.68
N ARG A 698 -20.69 0.02 -11.43
CA ARG A 698 -20.39 0.99 -12.51
C ARG A 698 -19.15 0.58 -13.31
N LEU A 699 -18.10 0.11 -12.64
CA LEU A 699 -16.86 -0.36 -13.27
C LEU A 699 -17.03 -1.72 -13.95
N SER A 700 -17.83 -2.61 -13.36
CA SER A 700 -18.18 -3.90 -13.97
C SER A 700 -18.96 -3.70 -15.25
N LEU A 701 -19.97 -2.82 -15.26
CA LEU A 701 -20.74 -2.48 -16.46
C LEU A 701 -19.78 -2.04 -17.56
N PHE A 702 -18.92 -1.06 -17.27
CA PHE A 702 -17.90 -0.58 -18.22
C PHE A 702 -16.96 -1.70 -18.75
N THR A 703 -16.57 -2.64 -17.89
CA THR A 703 -15.69 -3.75 -18.30
C THR A 703 -16.42 -4.74 -19.21
N GLU A 704 -17.69 -5.04 -18.92
CA GLU A 704 -18.52 -5.91 -19.76
C GLU A 704 -18.86 -5.24 -21.09
N THR A 705 -19.14 -3.94 -21.12
CA THR A 705 -19.37 -3.21 -22.37
C THR A 705 -18.16 -3.26 -23.29
N LEU A 706 -16.96 -3.06 -22.75
CA LEU A 706 -15.72 -3.21 -23.52
C LEU A 706 -15.45 -4.67 -23.95
N ARG A 707 -15.93 -5.65 -23.17
CA ARG A 707 -15.79 -7.07 -23.53
C ARG A 707 -16.68 -7.43 -24.72
N TYR A 708 -17.94 -7.00 -24.71
CA TYR A 708 -18.86 -7.20 -25.83
C TYR A 708 -18.42 -6.42 -27.08
N ALA A 709 -18.05 -5.14 -26.89
CA ALA A 709 -17.57 -4.29 -27.98
C ALA A 709 -16.23 -4.75 -28.58
N ARG A 710 -15.46 -5.62 -27.91
CA ARG A 710 -14.07 -5.94 -28.28
C ARG A 710 -13.93 -6.37 -29.74
N ARG A 711 -14.79 -7.25 -30.23
CA ARG A 711 -14.68 -7.79 -31.59
C ARG A 711 -14.91 -6.67 -32.63
N GLU A 712 -15.94 -5.86 -32.43
CA GLU A 712 -16.31 -4.76 -33.31
C GLU A 712 -15.28 -3.62 -33.25
N LEU A 713 -14.79 -3.28 -32.05
CA LEU A 713 -13.72 -2.31 -31.84
C LEU A 713 -12.41 -2.74 -32.51
N ILE A 714 -12.06 -4.03 -32.48
CA ILE A 714 -10.86 -4.52 -33.19
C ILE A 714 -11.03 -4.37 -34.70
N SER A 715 -12.17 -4.79 -35.27
CA SER A 715 -12.43 -4.62 -36.71
C SER A 715 -12.47 -3.14 -37.12
N PHE A 716 -13.08 -2.28 -36.30
CA PHE A 716 -13.10 -0.84 -36.53
C PHE A 716 -11.70 -0.22 -36.43
N SER A 717 -10.88 -0.65 -35.46
CA SER A 717 -9.50 -0.16 -35.30
C SER A 717 -8.65 -0.46 -36.53
N ILE A 718 -8.87 -1.60 -37.19
CA ILE A 718 -8.20 -1.95 -38.46
C ILE A 718 -8.63 -0.97 -39.55
N MET A 719 -9.93 -0.72 -39.72
CA MET A 719 -10.47 0.24 -40.69
C MET A 719 -9.93 1.66 -40.45
N PHE A 720 -9.99 2.13 -39.20
CA PHE A 720 -9.44 3.42 -38.78
C PHE A 720 -7.95 3.52 -39.10
N SER A 721 -7.18 2.47 -38.82
CA SER A 721 -5.74 2.45 -39.10
C SER A 721 -5.44 2.59 -40.59
N ILE A 722 -6.24 1.98 -41.48
CA ILE A 722 -6.06 2.14 -42.93
C ILE A 722 -6.29 3.61 -43.33
N VAL A 723 -7.37 4.22 -42.86
CA VAL A 723 -7.67 5.64 -43.15
C VAL A 723 -6.59 6.56 -42.57
N PHE A 724 -6.22 6.34 -41.31
CA PHE A 724 -5.19 7.12 -40.63
C PHE A 724 -3.83 7.02 -41.33
N MET A 725 -3.42 5.81 -41.74
CA MET A 725 -2.16 5.60 -42.49
C MET A 725 -2.20 6.23 -43.89
N SER A 726 -3.38 6.29 -44.50
CA SER A 726 -3.57 6.97 -45.79
C SER A 726 -3.36 8.48 -45.65
N PHE A 727 -3.93 9.10 -44.61
CA PHE A 727 -3.68 10.51 -44.29
C PHE A 727 -2.25 10.75 -43.81
N LEU A 728 -1.66 9.84 -43.04
CA LEU A 728 -0.25 9.92 -42.64
C LEU A 728 0.67 10.00 -43.85
N SER A 729 0.44 9.12 -44.83
CA SER A 729 1.20 9.11 -46.07
C SER A 729 0.97 10.38 -46.88
N LEU A 730 -0.29 10.85 -46.98
CA LEU A 730 -0.66 12.08 -47.67
C LEU A 730 0.02 13.32 -47.06
N PHE A 731 -0.11 13.54 -45.76
CA PHE A 731 0.47 14.69 -45.06
C PHE A 731 1.99 14.67 -45.09
N TYR A 732 2.60 13.50 -44.93
CA TYR A 732 4.03 13.35 -45.06
C TYR A 732 4.49 13.78 -46.46
N LEU A 733 3.92 13.21 -47.52
CA LEU A 733 4.34 13.49 -48.89
C LEU A 733 4.08 14.94 -49.32
N LEU A 734 2.96 15.56 -48.89
CA LEU A 734 2.64 16.93 -49.26
C LEU A 734 3.46 17.97 -48.49
N PHE A 735 3.75 17.73 -47.21
CA PHE A 735 4.26 18.76 -46.30
C PHE A 735 5.65 18.49 -45.71
N VAL A 736 6.33 17.37 -46.05
CA VAL A 736 7.68 17.03 -45.51
C VAL A 736 8.70 18.16 -45.67
N SER A 737 8.66 18.93 -46.76
CA SER A 737 9.61 20.02 -47.02
C SER A 737 9.16 21.39 -46.50
N ARG A 738 7.91 21.50 -46.03
CA ARG A 738 7.27 22.78 -45.67
C ARG A 738 6.98 22.90 -44.18
N ILE A 739 6.67 21.79 -43.51
CA ILE A 739 6.29 21.76 -42.10
C ILE A 739 7.26 20.86 -41.33
N SER A 740 7.85 21.37 -40.24
CA SER A 740 8.80 20.63 -39.41
C SER A 740 8.17 19.40 -38.74
N SER A 741 6.90 19.50 -38.34
CA SER A 741 6.08 18.41 -37.80
C SER A 741 5.91 17.26 -38.80
N CYS A 742 6.06 17.50 -40.10
CA CYS A 742 6.00 16.47 -41.16
C CYS A 742 7.37 15.91 -41.56
N SER A 743 8.45 16.26 -40.85
CA SER A 743 9.82 15.87 -41.21
C SER A 743 10.07 14.36 -41.18
N SER A 744 9.42 13.65 -40.24
CA SER A 744 9.48 12.19 -40.12
C SER A 744 8.08 11.59 -40.10
N LEU A 745 7.96 10.31 -40.45
CA LEU A 745 6.69 9.59 -40.36
C LEU A 745 6.14 9.60 -38.92
N LEU A 746 7.00 9.48 -37.91
CA LEU A 746 6.60 9.48 -36.50
C LEU A 746 6.11 10.87 -36.05
N SER A 747 6.83 11.92 -36.41
CA SER A 747 6.42 13.30 -36.13
C SER A 747 5.11 13.66 -36.86
N SER A 748 4.95 13.19 -38.09
CA SER A 748 3.71 13.37 -38.86
C SER A 748 2.53 12.66 -38.18
N ALA A 749 2.76 11.46 -37.63
CA ALA A 749 1.74 10.75 -36.86
C ALA A 749 1.40 11.48 -35.55
N GLN A 750 2.39 12.04 -34.86
CA GLN A 750 2.17 12.88 -33.68
C GLN A 750 1.33 14.11 -34.03
N MET A 751 1.67 14.81 -35.11
CA MET A 751 0.91 15.96 -35.60
C MET A 751 -0.54 15.59 -35.93
N LEU A 752 -0.77 14.48 -36.63
CA LEU A 752 -2.13 14.01 -36.92
C LEU A 752 -2.91 13.66 -35.64
N CYS A 753 -2.26 13.04 -34.64
CA CYS A 753 -2.88 12.83 -33.33
C CYS A 753 -3.21 14.16 -32.63
N GLU A 754 -2.33 15.17 -32.68
CA GLU A 754 -2.60 16.51 -32.13
C GLU A 754 -3.76 17.21 -32.86
N MET A 755 -3.86 17.02 -34.19
CA MET A 755 -5.00 17.47 -34.99
C MET A 755 -6.30 16.76 -34.57
N THR A 756 -6.29 15.46 -34.28
CA THR A 756 -7.50 14.77 -33.75
C THR A 756 -7.96 15.30 -32.40
N LEU A 757 -7.02 15.77 -31.56
CA LEU A 757 -7.31 16.42 -30.28
C LEU A 757 -7.68 17.91 -30.43
N MET A 758 -7.69 18.43 -31.65
CA MET A 758 -7.91 19.85 -31.97
C MET A 758 -6.95 20.80 -31.23
N LYS A 759 -5.68 20.37 -31.03
CA LYS A 759 -4.63 21.17 -30.39
C LYS A 759 -3.63 21.81 -31.36
N PHE A 760 -3.84 21.61 -32.65
CA PHE A 760 -2.90 22.01 -33.70
C PHE A 760 -3.11 23.46 -34.16
N ASP A 761 -2.02 24.18 -34.41
CA ASP A 761 -2.05 25.55 -34.95
C ASP A 761 -2.21 25.51 -36.48
N THR A 762 -3.39 25.90 -36.96
CA THR A 762 -3.71 25.87 -38.40
C THR A 762 -2.91 26.89 -39.22
N SER A 763 -2.26 27.86 -38.58
CA SER A 763 -1.46 28.87 -39.27
C SER A 763 -0.25 28.26 -40.00
N GLU A 764 0.37 27.23 -39.44
CA GLU A 764 1.50 26.54 -40.07
C GLU A 764 1.09 25.84 -41.37
N LEU A 765 -0.14 25.31 -41.40
CA LEU A 765 -0.67 24.57 -42.55
C LEU A 765 -1.12 25.52 -43.68
N ILE A 766 -1.76 26.64 -43.32
CA ILE A 766 -2.11 27.71 -44.27
C ILE A 766 -0.84 28.33 -44.85
N GLY A 767 0.21 28.50 -44.04
CA GLY A 767 1.51 28.99 -44.47
C GLY A 767 2.24 28.04 -45.42
N ALA A 768 2.00 26.74 -45.32
CA ALA A 768 2.59 25.75 -46.22
C ALA A 768 1.91 25.74 -47.60
N ASP A 769 0.57 25.70 -47.63
CA ASP A 769 -0.23 25.86 -48.85
C ASP A 769 -1.61 26.44 -48.51
N VAL A 770 -1.96 27.54 -49.18
CA VAL A 770 -3.19 28.31 -48.90
C VAL A 770 -4.46 27.52 -49.23
N VAL A 771 -4.41 26.57 -50.16
CA VAL A 771 -5.58 25.84 -50.67
C VAL A 771 -5.56 24.38 -50.23
N ILE A 772 -4.47 23.67 -50.52
CA ILE A 772 -4.33 22.23 -50.24
C ILE A 772 -4.27 21.98 -48.73
N GLY A 773 -3.59 22.85 -47.97
CA GLY A 773 -3.46 22.74 -46.52
C GLY A 773 -4.83 22.69 -45.81
N PRO A 774 -5.63 23.77 -45.90
CA PRO A 774 -6.97 23.81 -45.31
C PRO A 774 -7.89 22.69 -45.84
N LEU A 775 -7.83 22.36 -47.13
CA LEU A 775 -8.65 21.31 -47.72
C LEU A 775 -8.34 19.93 -47.13
N CYS A 776 -7.06 19.54 -47.05
CA CYS A 776 -6.63 18.28 -46.43
C CYS A 776 -7.01 18.23 -44.94
N PHE A 777 -6.86 19.34 -44.22
CA PHE A 777 -7.28 19.45 -42.83
C PHE A 777 -8.79 19.29 -42.65
N SER A 778 -9.60 19.99 -43.44
CA SER A 778 -11.06 19.88 -43.38
C SER A 778 -11.54 18.46 -43.67
N ILE A 779 -10.98 17.80 -44.69
CA ILE A 779 -11.30 16.42 -45.03
C ILE A 779 -10.89 15.47 -43.91
N PHE A 780 -9.68 15.64 -43.34
CA PHE A 780 -9.20 14.83 -42.24
C PHE A 780 -10.10 14.96 -41.01
N ILE A 781 -10.48 16.18 -40.62
CA ILE A 781 -11.38 16.41 -39.48
C ILE A 781 -12.76 15.81 -39.75
N LEU A 782 -13.31 15.98 -40.95
CA LEU A 782 -14.60 15.38 -41.32
C LEU A 782 -14.57 13.85 -41.21
N LEU A 783 -13.57 13.19 -41.78
CA LEU A 783 -13.52 11.72 -41.81
C LEU A 783 -13.09 11.10 -40.48
N VAL A 784 -12.04 11.65 -39.84
CA VAL A 784 -11.43 11.05 -38.65
C VAL A 784 -12.13 11.50 -37.38
N VAL A 785 -12.49 12.79 -37.27
CA VAL A 785 -13.14 13.30 -36.06
C VAL A 785 -14.65 13.10 -36.14
N PHE A 786 -15.32 13.48 -37.22
CA PHE A 786 -16.79 13.34 -37.25
C PHE A 786 -17.24 11.92 -37.55
N VAL A 787 -16.74 11.29 -38.62
CA VAL A 787 -17.23 9.95 -39.01
C VAL A 787 -16.68 8.86 -38.10
N CYS A 788 -15.34 8.75 -37.96
CA CYS A 788 -14.75 7.65 -37.20
C CYS A 788 -15.07 7.73 -35.70
N LEU A 789 -15.06 8.93 -35.08
CA LEU A 789 -15.40 9.06 -33.66
C LEU A 789 -16.90 8.77 -33.41
N SER A 790 -17.80 9.18 -34.31
CA SER A 790 -19.22 8.85 -34.20
C SER A 790 -19.46 7.35 -34.32
N MET A 791 -18.77 6.66 -35.22
CA MET A 791 -18.83 5.20 -35.34
C MET A 791 -18.31 4.51 -34.08
N PHE A 792 -17.19 4.98 -33.52
CA PHE A 792 -16.63 4.47 -32.26
C PHE A 792 -17.63 4.61 -31.09
N ILE A 793 -18.25 5.78 -30.95
CA ILE A 793 -19.29 6.02 -29.93
C ILE A 793 -20.49 5.10 -30.16
N SER A 794 -20.92 4.93 -31.41
CA SER A 794 -22.08 4.09 -31.75
C SER A 794 -21.86 2.63 -31.35
N ILE A 795 -20.71 2.04 -31.68
CA ILE A 795 -20.33 0.67 -31.29
C ILE A 795 -20.37 0.50 -29.76
N ILE A 796 -19.80 1.46 -29.03
CA ILE A 796 -19.79 1.44 -27.57
C ILE A 796 -21.21 1.58 -27.01
N ASN A 797 -22.04 2.44 -27.58
CA ASN A 797 -23.40 2.68 -27.10
C ASN A 797 -24.28 1.44 -27.30
N ASP A 798 -24.15 0.74 -28.43
CA ASP A 798 -24.90 -0.48 -28.68
C ASP A 798 -24.48 -1.62 -27.73
N SER A 799 -23.17 -1.82 -27.59
CA SER A 799 -22.60 -2.74 -26.60
C SER A 799 -22.96 -2.36 -25.15
N PHE A 800 -23.12 -1.07 -24.87
CA PHE A 800 -23.58 -0.57 -23.56
C PHE A 800 -25.02 -0.96 -23.26
N ARG A 801 -25.92 -0.80 -24.23
CA ARG A 801 -27.31 -1.25 -24.08
C ARG A 801 -27.37 -2.75 -23.79
N TYR A 802 -26.65 -3.54 -24.57
CA TYR A 802 -26.59 -5.00 -24.40
C TYR A 802 -26.04 -5.43 -23.02
N ALA A 803 -24.94 -4.83 -22.56
CA ALA A 803 -24.39 -5.17 -21.25
C ALA A 803 -25.33 -4.76 -20.10
N ARG A 804 -26.04 -3.63 -20.24
CA ARG A 804 -26.97 -3.14 -19.22
C ARG A 804 -28.14 -4.10 -18.99
N GLU A 805 -28.65 -4.71 -20.05
CA GLU A 805 -29.76 -5.67 -20.00
C GLU A 805 -29.34 -6.98 -19.32
N ASN A 806 -28.16 -7.51 -19.66
CA ASN A 806 -27.66 -8.77 -19.09
C ASN A 806 -27.16 -8.67 -17.64
N GLN A 807 -26.82 -7.47 -17.14
CA GLN A 807 -26.22 -7.31 -15.81
C GLN A 807 -27.24 -7.25 -14.65
N ILE A 808 -28.55 -7.26 -14.93
CA ILE A 808 -29.58 -7.28 -13.88
C ILE A 808 -29.45 -8.52 -12.97
N GLN A 809 -28.74 -9.57 -13.43
CA GLN A 809 -28.62 -10.86 -12.75
C GLN A 809 -27.41 -10.99 -11.79
N ASP A 810 -26.38 -10.14 -11.88
CA ASP A 810 -25.12 -10.23 -11.09
C ASP A 810 -25.08 -9.32 -9.84
N GLN A 811 -26.23 -8.82 -9.38
CA GLN A 811 -26.40 -7.82 -8.29
C GLN A 811 -25.92 -8.26 -6.88
N ASP A 812 -25.27 -9.41 -6.76
CA ASP A 812 -25.35 -10.26 -5.57
C ASP A 812 -24.08 -10.31 -4.72
N ILE A 813 -22.91 -9.94 -5.26
CA ILE A 813 -21.63 -10.09 -4.55
C ILE A 813 -21.18 -8.78 -3.88
N LEU A 814 -21.28 -7.63 -4.55
CA LEU A 814 -20.87 -6.34 -3.97
C LEU A 814 -21.80 -5.90 -2.84
N SER A 815 -23.11 -5.97 -3.08
CA SER A 815 -24.15 -5.71 -2.08
C SER A 815 -23.94 -6.60 -0.85
N PHE A 816 -23.64 -7.88 -1.08
CA PHE A 816 -23.27 -8.83 -0.03
C PHE A 816 -21.99 -8.45 0.72
N MET A 817 -20.92 -8.05 0.01
CA MET A 817 -19.66 -7.60 0.64
C MET A 817 -19.86 -6.33 1.45
N LEU A 818 -20.55 -5.33 0.92
CA LEU A 818 -20.85 -4.07 1.61
C LEU A 818 -21.78 -4.30 2.80
N ASN A 819 -22.84 -5.10 2.65
CA ASN A 819 -23.75 -5.40 3.75
C ASN A 819 -23.04 -6.18 4.87
N ASN A 820 -22.18 -7.14 4.53
CA ASN A 820 -21.36 -7.82 5.52
C ASN A 820 -20.33 -6.88 6.16
N LEU A 821 -19.68 -6.00 5.38
CA LEU A 821 -18.71 -5.04 5.89
C LEU A 821 -19.37 -3.97 6.78
N LEU A 822 -20.53 -3.46 6.41
CA LEU A 822 -21.36 -2.55 7.21
C LEU A 822 -21.88 -3.24 8.47
N HIS A 823 -22.31 -4.49 8.36
CA HIS A 823 -22.64 -5.31 9.53
C HIS A 823 -21.41 -5.49 10.44
N TRP A 824 -20.23 -5.72 9.87
CA TRP A 824 -18.97 -5.84 10.61
C TRP A 824 -18.46 -4.50 11.16
N ILE A 825 -18.85 -3.37 10.61
CA ILE A 825 -18.55 -2.03 11.15
C ILE A 825 -19.62 -1.60 12.16
N GLY A 826 -20.83 -2.18 12.09
CA GLY A 826 -21.92 -1.99 13.04
C GLY A 826 -22.99 -1.03 12.68
N ILE A 827 -22.99 -0.59 11.44
CA ILE A 827 -24.05 0.24 10.90
C ILE A 827 -25.18 -0.75 10.58
N LYS A 828 -26.17 -0.81 11.47
CA LYS A 828 -27.41 -1.56 11.22
C LYS A 828 -28.19 -0.77 10.18
N MET A 829 -28.17 -1.23 8.93
CA MET A 829 -29.15 -0.79 7.93
C MET A 829 -30.54 -1.18 8.46
N SER A 830 -31.46 -0.23 8.52
CA SER A 830 -32.83 -0.47 9.00
C SER A 830 -33.49 -1.55 8.14
N SER A 831 -34.18 -2.53 8.75
CA SER A 831 -34.96 -3.54 8.02
C SER A 831 -35.96 -2.91 7.04
N ARG A 832 -36.39 -1.66 7.29
CA ARG A 832 -37.26 -0.88 6.41
C ARG A 832 -36.59 -0.48 5.09
N SER A 833 -35.26 -0.32 5.06
CA SER A 833 -34.50 -0.03 3.83
C SER A 833 -34.23 -1.28 2.99
N GLN A 834 -34.05 -2.44 3.63
CA GLN A 834 -33.93 -3.72 2.91
C GLN A 834 -35.25 -4.15 2.29
N ILE A 835 -36.37 -4.03 3.01
CA ILE A 835 -37.71 -4.31 2.47
C ILE A 835 -38.08 -3.30 1.37
N ALA A 836 -37.68 -2.04 1.49
CA ALA A 836 -37.89 -1.04 0.44
C ALA A 836 -37.06 -1.31 -0.82
N GLU A 837 -35.78 -1.74 -0.71
CA GLU A 837 -34.97 -2.15 -1.87
C GLU A 837 -35.43 -3.48 -2.49
N GLU A 838 -35.90 -4.44 -1.69
CA GLU A 838 -36.49 -5.70 -2.17
C GLU A 838 -37.86 -5.47 -2.84
N GLN A 839 -38.68 -4.55 -2.31
CA GLN A 839 -39.95 -4.14 -2.95
C GLN A 839 -39.71 -3.30 -4.21
N ASP A 840 -38.71 -2.41 -4.24
CA ASP A 840 -38.39 -1.59 -5.41
C ASP A 840 -37.74 -2.44 -6.54
N SER A 841 -36.93 -3.44 -6.19
CA SER A 841 -36.40 -4.42 -7.16
C SER A 841 -37.46 -5.40 -7.66
N ARG A 842 -38.37 -5.89 -6.79
CA ARG A 842 -39.53 -6.69 -7.21
C ARG A 842 -40.49 -5.88 -8.09
N MET A 843 -40.80 -4.62 -7.74
CA MET A 843 -41.61 -3.73 -8.57
C MET A 843 -40.94 -3.45 -9.92
N ARG A 844 -39.62 -3.25 -9.98
CA ARG A 844 -38.90 -3.12 -11.27
C ARG A 844 -38.91 -4.41 -12.09
N SER A 845 -38.86 -5.59 -11.47
CA SER A 845 -38.95 -6.86 -12.21
C SER A 845 -40.38 -7.19 -12.70
N GLN A 846 -41.40 -6.63 -12.05
CA GLN A 846 -42.81 -6.93 -12.32
C GLN A 846 -43.47 -5.93 -13.29
N TYR A 847 -42.81 -4.81 -13.60
CA TYR A 847 -43.36 -3.74 -14.46
C TYR A 847 -42.55 -3.44 -15.74
N PHE A 848 -41.47 -4.17 -16.03
CA PHE A 848 -40.78 -4.08 -17.32
C PHE A 848 -41.27 -5.18 -18.26
N ASP A 849 -42.53 -5.07 -18.69
CA ASP A 849 -42.94 -5.67 -19.96
C ASP A 849 -42.22 -4.92 -21.10
N PRO A 850 -41.85 -5.60 -22.21
CA PRO A 850 -41.18 -4.97 -23.34
C PRO A 850 -42.01 -3.79 -23.88
N ILE A 851 -41.31 -2.72 -24.28
CA ILE A 851 -41.86 -1.45 -24.79
C ILE A 851 -42.85 -1.65 -25.97
N GLU A 852 -42.84 -2.84 -26.58
CA GLU A 852 -43.74 -3.25 -27.66
C GLU A 852 -45.24 -3.29 -27.25
N ASN A 853 -45.58 -3.49 -25.97
CA ASN A 853 -46.98 -3.56 -25.51
C ASN A 853 -47.56 -2.21 -25.02
N PHE A 854 -46.83 -1.11 -25.20
CA PHE A 854 -47.27 0.22 -24.79
C PHE A 854 -48.47 0.79 -25.62
N PRO A 855 -48.56 0.55 -26.95
CA PRO A 855 -49.69 1.02 -27.75
C PRO A 855 -51.02 0.42 -27.32
N ASP A 856 -51.06 -0.90 -27.10
CA ASP A 856 -52.29 -1.62 -26.70
C ASP A 856 -52.87 -1.13 -25.37
N ARG A 857 -52.01 -0.66 -24.45
CA ARG A 857 -52.48 -0.08 -23.17
C ARG A 857 -52.98 1.34 -23.32
N ILE A 858 -52.44 2.14 -24.25
CA ILE A 858 -53.00 3.45 -24.58
C ILE A 858 -54.37 3.27 -25.22
N ASP A 859 -54.54 2.27 -26.09
CA ASP A 859 -55.83 1.96 -26.70
C ASP A 859 -56.84 1.46 -25.65
N GLN A 860 -56.43 0.61 -24.71
CA GLN A 860 -57.28 0.23 -23.57
C GLN A 860 -57.61 1.40 -22.65
N LEU A 861 -56.66 2.32 -22.41
CA LEU A 861 -56.90 3.51 -21.59
C LEU A 861 -57.85 4.48 -22.31
N LEU A 862 -57.71 4.65 -23.62
CA LEU A 862 -58.62 5.42 -24.46
C LEU A 862 -60.02 4.80 -24.51
N GLU A 863 -60.12 3.47 -24.57
CA GLU A 863 -61.41 2.75 -24.51
C GLU A 863 -62.10 2.91 -23.15
N VAL A 864 -61.33 2.94 -22.06
CA VAL A 864 -61.87 3.21 -20.71
C VAL A 864 -62.28 4.67 -20.56
N ILE A 865 -61.50 5.62 -21.08
CA ILE A 865 -61.83 7.06 -21.03
C ILE A 865 -63.07 7.35 -21.87
N THR A 866 -63.21 6.73 -23.05
CA THR A 866 -64.41 6.86 -23.91
C THR A 866 -65.65 6.13 -23.37
N ARG A 867 -65.51 5.26 -22.35
CA ARG A 867 -66.66 4.72 -21.60
C ARG A 867 -67.05 5.57 -20.39
N VAL A 868 -66.19 6.49 -19.96
CA VAL A 868 -66.43 7.36 -18.79
C VAL A 868 -66.86 8.78 -19.20
N CYS A 869 -66.50 9.23 -20.41
CA CYS A 869 -67.12 10.37 -21.09
C CYS A 869 -68.32 9.92 -21.92
#